data_AF-A0A412VZQ5-F1
#
_entry.id   AF-A0A412VZQ5-F1
#
_cell.length_a   1.000
_cell.length_b   1.000
_cell.length_c   1.000
_cell.angle_alpha   90.00
_cell.angle_beta   90.00
_cell.angle_gamma   90.00
#
_symmetry.space_group_name_H-M   'P 1'
#
loop_
_entity.id
_entity.type
_entity.pdbx_description
1 polymer ?
#
loop_
_entity_poly.entity_id
_entity_poly.type
_entity_poly.pdbx_seq_one_letter_code
_entity_poly.pdbx_strand_id
1 'polypeptide(L)'
;MMEQIDEWHKAEKHQEIIDALEQIPEAERDFETTGFLARAYNNIEEYAKAAELLESVREEGAEDERWNFRMGYAQYFLNNYREALDYFSKARELNPEDEDTLSFIRQCNMAMPLTRRVKEFWNWFVENEEKLSGMMCPNSMEEADAFIEFISKGTNLISEDMHFNIGGDHEFTFSVEGWPDLFIIYPYIISCMPECLKGKWKFFPFNPGKVGSFAYRVHDTDVDMGKIMVKASYDEKRENFNIRYYDKNLCALPEENSDGNFHVILELVLGEGVSFKYVNGIERASGIEEGMIALSGLRQHIEETVKSHGHEFFENPKDVYTGYQLTPKESDELRFDVIVGSTCLSSIVADYYHGSTEIFDHADGFGVQALYMVFQNGVGEDNILNFRHDLEDRITEEILEPGNLGVITGGATGTEYSYIDLFVYDLRAFVKKVIPLLDEYPEYSFYISDFIRNGRIHQLTEAASEAIPYTKENKEEFLAQIEKWNDMEKFSKCIKALEDIPEAEQDYDMVMLLVRAYENYAILGDNGEEPEDDEKERALNKALELLESIREAGESQAGWNKRMAYAYQYLVEQEEKAIEYAKRWAELDPEDSSAVAVINECNEELEKRKIKCESCCDDDNGDNKSIAPEMYSEDEIDIIEKHIEHYYGNFEFVFHEKVSPDIHVDICLIPPSEECNWYTLVTMGMGAHLMNVPNQLKEDQLERAELVICLPEYWKLDKEHLKDEKWYWPIRLLKELARFPGENNTWLGWGHTVSYDGPLSYTTELCASILINPPCGNIGGNTCTLPDGEEVNFYQIIPLYGDELEFKLKNGTQKLLDKMNDNILLVNPHRLNVLNQIDIENPLVELK
;
A
#
# COMPACT_ATOMS: atom_id res chain seq x y z
N MET A 1 22.33 -4.32 -36.14
CA MET A 1 22.04 -3.48 -34.96
C MET A 1 20.94 -4.13 -34.13
N MET A 2 19.75 -4.34 -34.67
CA MET A 2 18.65 -5.06 -34.02
C MET A 2 19.06 -6.43 -33.42
N GLU A 3 19.68 -7.32 -34.22
CA GLU A 3 20.17 -8.61 -33.71
C GLU A 3 21.18 -8.46 -32.55
N GLN A 4 21.99 -7.40 -32.57
CA GLN A 4 22.98 -7.13 -31.53
C GLN A 4 22.32 -6.62 -30.24
N ILE A 5 21.30 -5.78 -30.35
CA ILE A 5 20.48 -5.29 -29.24
C ILE A 5 19.79 -6.47 -28.55
N ASP A 6 19.25 -7.41 -29.31
CA ASP A 6 18.62 -8.61 -28.75
C ASP A 6 19.62 -9.54 -28.06
N GLU A 7 20.83 -9.69 -28.61
CA GLU A 7 21.90 -10.44 -27.96
C GLU A 7 22.35 -9.80 -26.64
N TRP A 8 22.52 -8.47 -26.61
CA TRP A 8 22.86 -7.75 -25.39
C TRP A 8 21.75 -7.82 -24.35
N HIS A 9 20.49 -7.69 -24.76
CA HIS A 9 19.36 -7.77 -23.85
C HIS A 9 19.28 -9.16 -23.19
N LYS A 10 19.46 -10.23 -23.96
CA LYS A 10 19.52 -11.61 -23.43
C LYS A 10 20.72 -11.87 -22.52
N ALA A 11 21.77 -11.05 -22.63
CA ALA A 11 22.96 -11.13 -21.80
C ALA A 11 22.94 -10.12 -20.64
N GLU A 12 21.80 -9.46 -20.40
CA GLU A 12 21.61 -8.42 -19.36
C GLU A 12 22.58 -7.22 -19.49
N LYS A 13 23.06 -6.99 -20.72
CA LYS A 13 23.99 -5.90 -21.08
C LYS A 13 23.24 -4.64 -21.48
N HIS A 14 22.45 -4.11 -20.55
CA HIS A 14 21.54 -3.00 -20.83
C HIS A 14 22.28 -1.68 -21.05
N GLN A 15 23.39 -1.45 -20.34
CA GLN A 15 24.23 -0.26 -20.55
C GLN A 15 24.81 -0.21 -21.98
N GLU A 16 25.25 -1.35 -22.53
CA GLU A 16 25.77 -1.39 -23.91
C GLU A 16 24.69 -1.12 -24.97
N ILE A 17 23.42 -1.43 -24.68
CA ILE A 17 22.30 -1.06 -25.54
C ILE A 17 22.12 0.46 -25.51
N ILE A 18 22.13 1.07 -24.32
CA ILE A 18 21.99 2.52 -24.14
C ILE A 18 23.13 3.24 -24.87
N ASP A 19 24.38 2.90 -24.59
CA ASP A 19 25.57 3.50 -25.19
C ASP A 19 25.54 3.45 -26.73
N ALA A 20 24.96 2.38 -27.31
CA ALA A 20 24.85 2.22 -28.76
C ALA A 20 23.68 3.02 -29.35
N LEU A 21 22.53 3.07 -28.68
CA LEU A 21 21.32 3.74 -29.15
C LEU A 21 21.41 5.26 -28.98
N GLU A 22 22.10 5.75 -27.94
CA GLU A 22 22.27 7.19 -27.71
C GLU A 22 23.19 7.87 -28.73
N GLN A 23 24.05 7.10 -29.41
CA GLN A 23 24.84 7.59 -30.54
C GLN A 23 23.98 8.01 -31.74
N ILE A 24 22.73 7.54 -31.80
CA ILE A 24 21.76 8.00 -32.80
C ILE A 24 21.17 9.33 -32.29
N PRO A 25 21.28 10.43 -33.06
CA PRO A 25 20.65 11.70 -32.71
C PRO A 25 19.16 11.53 -32.46
N GLU A 26 18.61 12.22 -31.46
CA GLU A 26 17.20 12.10 -31.07
C GLU A 26 16.22 12.28 -32.25
N ALA A 27 16.47 13.29 -33.09
CA ALA A 27 15.68 13.56 -34.30
C ALA A 27 15.76 12.47 -35.39
N GLU A 28 16.69 11.51 -35.27
CA GLU A 28 16.86 10.38 -36.19
C GLU A 28 16.38 9.04 -35.58
N ARG A 29 15.95 9.02 -34.31
CA ARG A 29 15.38 7.82 -33.68
C ARG A 29 13.94 7.62 -34.15
N ASP A 30 13.63 6.40 -34.58
CA ASP A 30 12.27 5.99 -34.91
C ASP A 30 11.59 5.33 -33.69
N PHE A 31 10.28 5.06 -33.80
CA PHE A 31 9.48 4.41 -32.75
C PHE A 31 10.14 3.16 -32.16
N GLU A 32 10.65 2.27 -33.01
CA GLU A 32 11.31 1.03 -32.58
C GLU A 32 12.59 1.32 -31.78
N THR A 33 13.45 2.19 -32.31
CA THR A 33 14.73 2.55 -31.67
C THR A 33 14.49 3.24 -30.33
N THR A 34 13.55 4.17 -30.26
CA THR A 34 13.12 4.83 -29.01
C THR A 34 12.55 3.82 -28.02
N GLY A 35 11.73 2.88 -28.50
CA GLY A 35 11.20 1.81 -27.68
C GLY A 35 12.29 0.91 -27.07
N PHE A 36 13.31 0.52 -27.82
CA PHE A 36 14.41 -0.29 -27.27
C PHE A 36 15.27 0.49 -26.28
N LEU A 37 15.47 1.78 -26.50
CA LEU A 37 16.19 2.64 -25.58
C LEU A 37 15.42 2.76 -24.26
N ALA A 38 14.11 3.02 -24.33
CA ALA A 38 13.25 3.05 -23.14
C ALA A 38 13.24 1.71 -22.38
N ARG A 39 13.20 0.57 -23.09
CA ARG A 39 13.33 -0.76 -22.46
C ARG A 39 14.65 -0.91 -21.73
N ALA A 40 15.75 -0.47 -22.33
CA ALA A 40 17.06 -0.57 -21.71
C ALA A 40 17.15 0.31 -20.44
N TYR A 41 16.59 1.52 -20.48
CA TYR A 41 16.46 2.39 -19.32
C TYR A 41 15.60 1.80 -18.20
N ASN A 42 14.45 1.19 -18.54
CA ASN A 42 13.64 0.45 -17.55
C ASN A 42 14.43 -0.65 -16.83
N ASN A 43 15.31 -1.38 -17.54
CA ASN A 43 16.07 -2.49 -16.95
C ASN A 43 17.29 -2.03 -16.12
N ILE A 44 17.68 -0.75 -16.22
CA ILE A 44 18.70 -0.15 -15.34
C ILE A 44 18.08 0.80 -14.31
N GLU A 45 16.76 0.69 -14.12
CA GLU A 45 15.99 1.40 -13.09
C GLU A 45 15.86 2.93 -13.31
N GLU A 46 16.16 3.39 -14.52
CA GLU A 46 16.05 4.79 -14.95
C GLU A 46 14.65 5.06 -15.54
N TYR A 47 13.63 4.79 -14.74
CA TYR A 47 12.23 4.74 -15.19
C TYR A 47 11.69 6.09 -15.68
N ALA A 48 12.13 7.20 -15.09
CA ALA A 48 11.72 8.55 -15.52
C ALA A 48 12.15 8.84 -16.96
N LYS A 49 13.40 8.51 -17.31
CA LYS A 49 13.92 8.65 -18.68
C LYS A 49 13.20 7.71 -19.65
N ALA A 50 12.90 6.49 -19.21
CA ALA A 50 12.14 5.55 -20.03
C ALA A 50 10.72 6.08 -20.33
N ALA A 51 10.03 6.63 -19.33
CA ALA A 51 8.70 7.22 -19.50
C ALA A 51 8.74 8.43 -20.45
N GLU A 52 9.72 9.33 -20.31
CA GLU A 52 9.89 10.48 -21.20
C GLU A 52 10.11 10.04 -22.67
N LEU A 53 10.99 9.06 -22.89
CA LEU A 53 11.21 8.50 -24.23
C LEU A 53 9.95 7.88 -24.82
N LEU A 54 9.18 7.13 -24.03
CA LEU A 54 7.93 6.53 -24.50
C LEU A 54 6.88 7.60 -24.80
N GLU A 55 6.80 8.64 -23.99
CA GLU A 55 5.89 9.78 -24.19
C GLU A 55 6.14 10.48 -25.53
N SER A 56 7.42 10.65 -25.89
CA SER A 56 7.81 11.30 -27.16
C SER A 56 7.25 10.61 -28.41
N VAL A 57 6.88 9.33 -28.30
CA VAL A 57 6.33 8.52 -29.39
C VAL A 57 4.90 8.03 -29.12
N ARG A 58 4.17 8.67 -28.20
CA ARG A 58 2.79 8.31 -27.82
C ARG A 58 1.84 8.16 -29.01
N GLU A 59 1.91 9.08 -29.98
CA GLU A 59 1.01 9.05 -31.15
C GLU A 59 1.14 7.75 -31.96
N GLU A 60 2.34 7.17 -32.03
CA GLU A 60 2.61 5.91 -32.71
C GLU A 60 2.38 4.69 -31.77
N GLY A 61 2.62 4.86 -30.47
CA GLY A 61 2.64 3.79 -29.47
C GLY A 61 1.33 3.48 -28.76
N ALA A 62 0.33 4.38 -28.77
CA ALA A 62 -0.89 4.22 -27.96
C ALA A 62 -1.67 2.91 -28.22
N GLU A 63 -1.57 2.36 -29.43
CA GLU A 63 -2.20 1.08 -29.82
C GLU A 63 -1.17 -0.05 -30.00
N ASP A 64 0.06 0.12 -29.49
CA ASP A 64 1.10 -0.91 -29.46
C ASP A 64 1.19 -1.54 -28.06
N GLU A 65 1.14 -2.86 -28.00
CA GLU A 65 1.15 -3.61 -26.74
C GLU A 65 2.45 -3.41 -25.95
N ARG A 66 3.60 -3.46 -26.62
CA ARG A 66 4.91 -3.37 -25.95
C ARG A 66 5.16 -1.97 -25.43
N TRP A 67 4.72 -0.96 -26.16
CA TRP A 67 4.79 0.43 -25.72
C TRP A 67 3.96 0.62 -24.45
N ASN A 68 2.70 0.15 -24.45
CA ASN A 68 1.83 0.21 -23.28
C ASN A 68 2.43 -0.55 -22.09
N PHE A 69 2.94 -1.76 -22.30
CA PHE A 69 3.61 -2.52 -21.23
C PHE A 69 4.83 -1.78 -20.66
N ARG A 70 5.71 -1.25 -21.52
CA ARG A 70 6.91 -0.52 -21.07
C ARG A 70 6.58 0.79 -20.36
N MET A 71 5.53 1.47 -20.80
CA MET A 71 5.05 2.68 -20.14
C MET A 71 4.44 2.34 -18.78
N GLY A 72 3.57 1.32 -18.72
CA GLY A 72 3.02 0.80 -17.48
C GLY A 72 4.12 0.39 -16.49
N TYR A 73 5.15 -0.32 -16.97
CA TYR A 73 6.31 -0.72 -16.17
C TYR A 73 7.06 0.48 -15.60
N ALA A 74 7.34 1.50 -16.43
CA ALA A 74 7.98 2.73 -15.96
C ALA A 74 7.10 3.41 -14.89
N GLN A 75 5.81 3.62 -15.15
CA GLN A 75 4.88 4.26 -14.21
C GLN A 75 4.75 3.48 -12.89
N TYR A 76 4.76 2.14 -12.95
CA TYR A 76 4.69 1.27 -11.78
C TYR A 76 5.85 1.54 -10.81
N PHE A 77 7.10 1.48 -11.28
CA PHE A 77 8.27 1.74 -10.45
C PHE A 77 8.44 3.22 -10.07
N LEU A 78 7.75 4.12 -10.77
CA LEU A 78 7.57 5.51 -10.34
C LEU A 78 6.47 5.70 -9.30
N ASN A 79 5.82 4.63 -8.84
CA ASN A 79 4.69 4.64 -7.90
C ASN A 79 3.42 5.32 -8.41
N ASN A 80 3.29 5.49 -9.73
CA ASN A 80 2.12 6.04 -10.40
C ASN A 80 1.17 4.90 -10.79
N TYR A 81 0.64 4.19 -9.80
CA TYR A 81 -0.08 2.93 -10.01
C TYR A 81 -1.38 3.07 -10.81
N ARG A 82 -2.06 4.24 -10.72
CA ARG A 82 -3.30 4.49 -11.46
C ARG A 82 -3.01 4.64 -12.95
N GLU A 83 -2.02 5.44 -13.27
CA GLU A 83 -1.53 5.61 -14.64
C GLU A 83 -0.95 4.29 -15.18
N ALA A 84 -0.21 3.55 -14.33
CA ALA A 84 0.31 2.23 -14.71
C ALA A 84 -0.82 1.25 -15.04
N LEU A 85 -1.92 1.23 -14.27
CA LEU A 85 -3.10 0.41 -14.59
C LEU A 85 -3.67 0.76 -15.95
N ASP A 86 -3.83 2.04 -16.29
CA ASP A 86 -4.40 2.44 -17.59
C ASP A 86 -3.58 1.84 -18.75
N TYR A 87 -2.25 1.92 -18.67
CA TYR A 87 -1.36 1.35 -19.69
C TYR A 87 -1.33 -0.18 -19.67
N PHE A 88 -1.27 -0.82 -18.50
CA PHE A 88 -1.29 -2.29 -18.45
C PHE A 88 -2.63 -2.87 -18.90
N SER A 89 -3.76 -2.24 -18.55
CA SER A 89 -5.09 -2.61 -19.06
C SER A 89 -5.15 -2.51 -20.57
N LYS A 90 -4.56 -1.45 -21.16
CA LYS A 90 -4.47 -1.32 -22.61
C LYS A 90 -3.56 -2.39 -23.24
N ALA A 91 -2.40 -2.68 -22.64
CA ALA A 91 -1.52 -3.77 -23.07
C ALA A 91 -2.26 -5.12 -23.04
N ARG A 92 -3.07 -5.34 -22.00
CA ARG A 92 -3.88 -6.54 -21.79
C ARG A 92 -5.01 -6.67 -22.81
N GLU A 93 -5.67 -5.57 -23.16
CA GLU A 93 -6.67 -5.53 -24.25
C GLU A 93 -6.04 -5.99 -25.57
N LEU A 94 -4.82 -5.52 -25.86
CA LEU A 94 -4.09 -5.83 -27.10
C LEU A 94 -3.48 -7.24 -27.11
N ASN A 95 -3.09 -7.77 -25.95
CA ASN A 95 -2.55 -9.12 -25.77
C ASN A 95 -3.06 -9.79 -24.48
N PRO A 96 -4.26 -10.43 -24.53
CA PRO A 96 -4.89 -11.04 -23.36
C PRO A 96 -4.13 -12.23 -22.74
N GLU A 97 -3.18 -12.83 -23.46
CA GLU A 97 -2.46 -14.02 -23.05
C GLU A 97 -1.15 -13.70 -22.28
N ASP A 98 -0.76 -12.42 -22.17
CA ASP A 98 0.49 -12.04 -21.50
C ASP A 98 0.37 -12.07 -19.97
N GLU A 99 0.85 -13.15 -19.35
CA GLU A 99 0.80 -13.35 -17.89
C GLU A 99 1.57 -12.27 -17.11
N ASP A 100 2.63 -11.69 -17.68
CA ASP A 100 3.42 -10.65 -17.02
C ASP A 100 2.59 -9.37 -16.85
N THR A 101 1.88 -8.92 -17.91
CA THR A 101 0.94 -7.80 -17.82
C THR A 101 -0.11 -8.03 -16.73
N LEU A 102 -0.69 -9.23 -16.63
CA LEU A 102 -1.68 -9.53 -15.59
C LEU A 102 -1.09 -9.41 -14.18
N SER A 103 0.12 -9.94 -14.01
CA SER A 103 0.84 -9.89 -12.73
C SER A 103 1.05 -8.44 -12.29
N PHE A 104 1.39 -7.54 -13.21
CA PHE A 104 1.52 -6.12 -12.90
C PHE A 104 0.17 -5.45 -12.60
N ILE A 105 -0.90 -5.77 -13.33
CA ILE A 105 -2.26 -5.28 -13.02
C ILE A 105 -2.64 -5.62 -11.57
N ARG A 106 -2.48 -6.90 -11.19
CA ARG A 106 -2.77 -7.38 -9.82
C ARG A 106 -1.92 -6.66 -8.77
N GLN A 107 -0.64 -6.43 -9.07
CA GLN A 107 0.25 -5.68 -8.17
C GLN A 107 -0.17 -4.22 -8.01
N CYS A 108 -0.54 -3.54 -9.09
CA CYS A 108 -1.09 -2.19 -9.03
C CYS A 108 -2.38 -2.14 -8.22
N ASN A 109 -3.27 -3.12 -8.41
CA ASN A 109 -4.54 -3.23 -7.68
C ASN A 109 -4.31 -3.44 -6.18
N MET A 110 -3.37 -4.30 -5.81
CA MET A 110 -2.95 -4.49 -4.42
C MET A 110 -2.27 -3.24 -3.82
N ALA A 111 -1.53 -2.45 -4.61
CA ALA A 111 -0.96 -1.17 -4.18
C ALA A 111 -2.01 -0.06 -4.03
N MET A 112 -3.18 -0.22 -4.65
CA MET A 112 -4.35 0.65 -4.54
C MET A 112 -5.56 -0.13 -4.00
N PRO A 113 -5.53 -0.52 -2.71
CA PRO A 113 -6.59 -1.31 -2.10
C PRO A 113 -7.95 -0.61 -2.17
N LEU A 114 -9.04 -1.38 -2.14
CA LEU A 114 -10.40 -0.84 -2.21
C LEU A 114 -10.66 0.21 -1.12
N THR A 115 -10.11 0.05 0.09
CA THR A 115 -10.21 1.04 1.18
C THR A 115 -9.76 2.44 0.75
N ARG A 116 -8.61 2.53 0.05
CA ARG A 116 -8.05 3.78 -0.47
C ARG A 116 -8.95 4.35 -1.55
N ARG A 117 -9.35 3.52 -2.52
CA ARG A 117 -10.18 3.95 -3.65
C ARG A 117 -11.54 4.49 -3.20
N VAL A 118 -12.15 3.84 -2.22
CA VAL A 118 -13.43 4.26 -1.63
C VAL A 118 -13.28 5.58 -0.87
N LYS A 119 -12.19 5.79 -0.14
CA LYS A 119 -11.87 7.09 0.49
C LYS A 119 -11.75 8.19 -0.57
N GLU A 120 -11.02 7.94 -1.65
CA GLU A 120 -10.87 8.89 -2.78
C GLU A 120 -12.22 9.20 -3.44
N PHE A 121 -13.03 8.19 -3.75
CA PHE A 121 -14.38 8.34 -4.31
C PHE A 121 -15.28 9.20 -3.44
N TRP A 122 -15.37 8.92 -2.13
CA TRP A 122 -16.26 9.67 -1.25
C TRP A 122 -15.80 11.10 -1.02
N ASN A 123 -14.49 11.35 -0.94
CA ASN A 123 -13.94 12.70 -0.90
C ASN A 123 -14.32 13.47 -2.17
N TRP A 124 -14.09 12.87 -3.34
CA TRP A 124 -14.47 13.44 -4.62
C TRP A 124 -15.99 13.73 -4.69
N PHE A 125 -16.82 12.80 -4.22
CA PHE A 125 -18.28 12.96 -4.25
C PHE A 125 -18.73 14.13 -3.38
N VAL A 126 -18.16 14.27 -2.17
CA VAL A 126 -18.48 15.37 -1.24
C VAL A 126 -18.04 16.72 -1.82
N GLU A 127 -16.83 16.80 -2.37
CA GLU A 127 -16.30 18.02 -3.00
C GLU A 127 -17.15 18.47 -4.19
N ASN A 128 -17.74 17.52 -4.92
CA ASN A 128 -18.51 17.78 -6.13
C ASN A 128 -20.04 17.73 -5.91
N GLU A 129 -20.51 17.56 -4.68
CA GLU A 129 -21.93 17.32 -4.36
C GLU A 129 -22.86 18.41 -4.88
N GLU A 130 -22.53 19.69 -4.68
CA GLU A 130 -23.35 20.81 -5.16
C GLU A 130 -23.47 20.81 -6.69
N LYS A 131 -22.37 20.48 -7.38
CA LYS A 131 -22.35 20.39 -8.84
C LYS A 131 -23.15 19.19 -9.33
N LEU A 132 -22.98 18.02 -8.72
CA LEU A 132 -23.76 16.82 -9.03
C LEU A 132 -25.26 17.07 -8.85
N SER A 133 -25.64 17.61 -7.71
CA SER A 133 -27.02 18.01 -7.40
C SER A 133 -27.60 19.00 -8.42
N GLY A 134 -26.78 19.95 -8.90
CA GLY A 134 -27.18 20.89 -9.95
C GLY A 134 -27.40 20.26 -11.33
N MET A 135 -26.78 19.11 -11.61
CA MET A 135 -26.84 18.41 -12.89
C MET A 135 -27.93 17.32 -12.97
N MET A 136 -28.55 16.95 -11.85
CA MET A 136 -29.50 15.84 -11.74
C MET A 136 -30.78 15.95 -12.60
N CYS A 137 -31.13 17.15 -13.05
CA CYS A 137 -32.32 17.40 -13.86
C CYS A 137 -31.91 17.89 -15.27
N PRO A 138 -31.29 17.04 -16.11
CA PRO A 138 -30.89 17.43 -17.45
C PRO A 138 -32.13 17.70 -18.31
N ASN A 139 -32.10 18.82 -19.03
CA ASN A 139 -33.18 19.24 -19.93
C ASN A 139 -32.95 18.78 -21.38
N SER A 140 -31.79 18.20 -21.67
CA SER A 140 -31.37 17.69 -22.97
C SER A 140 -30.54 16.42 -22.83
N MET A 141 -30.36 15.68 -23.94
CA MET A 141 -29.45 14.53 -23.96
C MET A 141 -28.00 14.97 -23.71
N GLU A 142 -27.59 16.11 -24.26
CA GLU A 142 -26.25 16.67 -24.07
C GLU A 142 -25.95 16.97 -22.59
N GLU A 143 -26.92 17.48 -21.84
CA GLU A 143 -26.79 17.69 -20.38
C GLU A 143 -26.73 16.36 -19.62
N ALA A 144 -27.46 15.33 -20.08
CA ALA A 144 -27.42 14.00 -19.48
C ALA A 144 -26.06 13.32 -19.73
N ASP A 145 -25.56 13.36 -20.96
CA ASP A 145 -24.25 12.81 -21.33
C ASP A 145 -23.12 13.49 -20.55
N ALA A 146 -23.17 14.83 -20.42
CA ALA A 146 -22.21 15.58 -19.62
C ALA A 146 -22.27 15.22 -18.13
N PHE A 147 -23.46 14.89 -17.61
CA PHE A 147 -23.62 14.42 -16.24
C PHE A 147 -23.02 13.03 -16.03
N ILE A 148 -23.29 12.10 -16.95
CA ILE A 148 -22.69 10.77 -16.92
C ILE A 148 -21.16 10.86 -17.02
N GLU A 149 -20.61 11.62 -17.98
CA GLU A 149 -19.17 11.81 -18.09
C GLU A 149 -18.57 12.40 -16.81
N PHE A 150 -19.27 13.34 -16.17
CA PHE A 150 -18.77 13.97 -14.95
C PHE A 150 -18.79 13.03 -13.75
N ILE A 151 -19.86 12.27 -13.54
CA ILE A 151 -19.96 11.34 -12.40
C ILE A 151 -19.08 10.10 -12.60
N SER A 152 -18.85 9.67 -13.85
CA SER A 152 -17.89 8.61 -14.18
C SER A 152 -16.46 8.95 -13.74
N LYS A 153 -16.06 10.22 -13.74
CA LYS A 153 -14.76 10.64 -13.18
C LYS A 153 -14.62 10.29 -11.70
N GLY A 154 -15.73 10.28 -10.96
CA GLY A 154 -15.78 9.82 -9.58
C GLY A 154 -15.75 8.30 -9.47
N THR A 155 -16.64 7.59 -10.16
CA THR A 155 -16.73 6.13 -10.05
C THR A 155 -15.46 5.42 -10.52
N ASN A 156 -14.78 5.95 -11.53
CA ASN A 156 -13.50 5.43 -12.02
C ASN A 156 -12.36 5.55 -10.99
N LEU A 157 -12.54 6.33 -9.91
CA LEU A 157 -11.60 6.28 -8.78
C LEU A 157 -11.58 4.90 -8.11
N ILE A 158 -12.69 4.15 -8.20
CA ILE A 158 -12.82 2.79 -7.71
C ILE A 158 -12.50 1.76 -8.80
N SER A 159 -13.26 1.75 -9.89
CA SER A 159 -13.03 0.87 -11.05
C SER A 159 -13.71 1.46 -12.29
N GLU A 160 -13.14 1.21 -13.46
CA GLU A 160 -13.75 1.56 -14.75
C GLU A 160 -14.96 0.66 -15.09
N ASP A 161 -15.02 -0.54 -14.48
CA ASP A 161 -16.13 -1.49 -14.63
C ASP A 161 -17.34 -1.14 -13.73
N MET A 162 -17.36 0.06 -13.16
CA MET A 162 -18.48 0.54 -12.36
C MET A 162 -19.65 1.02 -13.20
N HIS A 163 -20.74 0.27 -13.13
CA HIS A 163 -22.01 0.63 -13.75
C HIS A 163 -23.01 1.16 -12.70
N PHE A 164 -23.80 2.16 -13.09
CA PHE A 164 -24.76 2.79 -12.18
C PHE A 164 -25.93 3.44 -12.92
N ASN A 165 -26.99 3.70 -12.17
CA ASN A 165 -28.20 4.39 -12.60
C ASN A 165 -28.51 5.54 -11.64
N ILE A 166 -28.86 6.70 -12.20
CA ILE A 166 -29.29 7.87 -11.42
C ILE A 166 -30.79 8.08 -11.54
N GLY A 167 -31.47 8.17 -10.38
CA GLY A 167 -32.88 8.52 -10.25
C GLY A 167 -33.08 9.99 -9.94
N GLY A 168 -34.24 10.55 -10.29
CA GLY A 168 -34.51 12.00 -10.22
C GLY A 168 -34.62 12.62 -8.82
N ASP A 169 -34.65 11.83 -7.74
CA ASP A 169 -34.73 12.30 -6.34
C ASP A 169 -33.43 11.96 -5.57
N HIS A 170 -32.26 12.34 -6.12
CA HIS A 170 -30.95 12.08 -5.48
C HIS A 170 -30.71 10.59 -5.19
N GLU A 171 -31.26 9.72 -6.05
CA GLU A 171 -31.08 8.27 -5.95
C GLU A 171 -29.91 7.85 -6.84
N PHE A 172 -28.93 7.17 -6.26
CA PHE A 172 -27.80 6.56 -6.96
C PHE A 172 -27.89 5.05 -6.74
N THR A 173 -27.97 4.27 -7.81
CA THR A 173 -28.08 2.81 -7.74
C THR A 173 -26.90 2.22 -8.51
N PHE A 174 -26.01 1.49 -7.83
CA PHE A 174 -25.00 0.69 -8.55
C PHE A 174 -25.69 -0.44 -9.32
N SER A 175 -25.08 -0.89 -10.41
CA SER A 175 -25.55 -2.02 -11.23
C SER A 175 -24.52 -3.13 -11.13
N VAL A 176 -24.96 -4.35 -10.84
CA VAL A 176 -24.03 -5.49 -10.69
C VAL A 176 -23.71 -6.15 -12.04
N GLU A 177 -24.50 -5.88 -13.09
CA GLU A 177 -24.28 -6.44 -14.44
C GLU A 177 -24.04 -7.97 -14.46
N GLY A 178 -24.65 -8.68 -13.51
CA GLY A 178 -24.49 -10.13 -13.35
C GLY A 178 -23.24 -10.60 -12.60
N TRP A 179 -22.33 -9.71 -12.20
CA TRP A 179 -21.14 -10.04 -11.42
C TRP A 179 -21.47 -10.32 -9.95
N PRO A 180 -21.22 -11.55 -9.46
CA PRO A 180 -21.66 -11.97 -8.13
C PRO A 180 -20.87 -11.35 -6.98
N ASP A 181 -19.60 -11.02 -7.19
CA ASP A 181 -18.72 -10.36 -6.22
C ASP A 181 -19.19 -8.92 -5.90
N LEU A 182 -19.86 -8.25 -6.84
CA LEU A 182 -20.40 -6.90 -6.63
C LEU A 182 -21.53 -6.84 -5.60
N PHE A 183 -22.23 -7.96 -5.36
CA PHE A 183 -23.17 -8.08 -4.25
C PHE A 183 -22.51 -7.96 -2.87
N ILE A 184 -21.18 -8.13 -2.80
CA ILE A 184 -20.35 -7.96 -1.60
C ILE A 184 -19.66 -6.59 -1.60
N ILE A 185 -19.08 -6.19 -2.74
CA ILE A 185 -18.26 -4.97 -2.86
C ILE A 185 -19.10 -3.70 -2.72
N TYR A 186 -20.24 -3.59 -3.41
CA TYR A 186 -21.04 -2.37 -3.38
C TYR A 186 -21.65 -2.04 -2.00
N PRO A 187 -22.16 -3.00 -1.22
CA PRO A 187 -22.54 -2.75 0.17
C PRO A 187 -21.40 -2.16 1.01
N TYR A 188 -20.16 -2.63 0.82
CA TYR A 188 -19.00 -2.07 1.51
C TYR A 188 -18.76 -0.61 1.12
N ILE A 189 -18.77 -0.28 -0.17
CA ILE A 189 -18.59 1.11 -0.64
C ILE A 189 -19.62 2.03 0.04
N ILE A 190 -20.90 1.62 0.08
CA ILE A 190 -21.98 2.39 0.71
C ILE A 190 -21.83 2.48 2.22
N SER A 191 -21.31 1.44 2.89
CA SER A 191 -21.06 1.47 4.33
C SER A 191 -20.10 2.59 4.74
N CYS A 192 -19.20 2.98 3.84
CA CYS A 192 -18.23 4.05 4.02
C CYS A 192 -18.78 5.45 3.71
N MET A 193 -20.06 5.58 3.32
CA MET A 193 -20.65 6.86 2.92
C MET A 193 -20.57 7.91 4.03
N PRO A 194 -20.01 9.11 3.74
CA PRO A 194 -19.94 10.21 4.70
C PRO A 194 -21.31 10.64 5.26
N GLU A 195 -21.34 10.95 6.56
CA GLU A 195 -22.56 11.40 7.27
C GLU A 195 -23.22 12.63 6.62
N CYS A 196 -22.45 13.53 6.01
CA CYS A 196 -22.99 14.73 5.37
C CYS A 196 -23.84 14.45 4.12
N LEU A 197 -23.69 13.26 3.52
CA LEU A 197 -24.48 12.80 2.39
C LEU A 197 -25.73 12.02 2.83
N LYS A 198 -25.73 11.46 4.05
CA LYS A 198 -26.86 10.71 4.60
C LYS A 198 -28.09 11.61 4.69
N GLY A 199 -29.15 11.21 3.98
CA GLY A 199 -30.42 11.95 3.91
C GLY A 199 -30.47 13.04 2.82
N LYS A 200 -29.34 13.39 2.19
CA LYS A 200 -29.33 14.16 0.94
C LYS A 200 -29.41 13.24 -0.27
N TRP A 201 -28.57 12.21 -0.27
CA TRP A 201 -28.50 11.20 -1.30
C TRP A 201 -28.96 9.85 -0.76
N LYS A 202 -29.51 9.04 -1.65
CA LYS A 202 -29.96 7.68 -1.37
C LYS A 202 -29.22 6.72 -2.28
N PHE A 203 -28.28 5.99 -1.70
CA PHE A 203 -27.50 4.99 -2.41
C PHE A 203 -28.11 3.60 -2.27
N PHE A 204 -28.10 2.84 -3.35
CA PHE A 204 -28.46 1.44 -3.38
C PHE A 204 -27.29 0.62 -3.94
N PRO A 205 -26.91 -0.50 -3.29
CA PRO A 205 -25.79 -1.33 -3.73
C PRO A 205 -26.09 -2.07 -5.03
N PHE A 206 -27.36 -2.22 -5.39
CA PHE A 206 -27.87 -2.81 -6.61
C PHE A 206 -29.34 -2.42 -6.74
N ASN A 207 -29.92 -2.60 -7.92
CA ASN A 207 -31.32 -2.29 -8.16
C ASN A 207 -32.23 -3.14 -7.25
N PRO A 208 -32.98 -2.52 -6.32
CA PRO A 208 -33.85 -3.25 -5.39
C PRO A 208 -35.16 -3.72 -6.04
N GLY A 209 -35.41 -3.39 -7.31
CA GLY A 209 -36.67 -3.65 -8.01
C GLY A 209 -37.74 -2.60 -7.71
N LYS A 210 -38.69 -2.40 -8.64
CA LYS A 210 -39.76 -1.39 -8.52
C LYS A 210 -41.16 -2.01 -8.45
N VAL A 211 -42.01 -1.41 -7.62
CA VAL A 211 -43.46 -1.68 -7.57
C VAL A 211 -44.18 -0.62 -8.41
N GLY A 212 -44.65 -0.99 -9.61
CA GLY A 212 -45.45 -0.08 -10.46
C GLY A 212 -45.34 -0.38 -11.97
N SER A 213 -46.28 0.18 -12.75
CA SER A 213 -46.29 0.06 -14.22
C SER A 213 -45.67 1.31 -14.84
N PHE A 214 -44.54 1.15 -15.54
CA PHE A 214 -43.93 2.19 -16.37
C PHE A 214 -43.96 1.73 -17.84
N ALA A 215 -44.05 2.68 -18.78
CA ALA A 215 -43.96 2.36 -20.20
C ALA A 215 -42.47 2.14 -20.55
N TYR A 216 -42.13 0.95 -21.06
CA TYR A 216 -40.79 0.62 -21.52
C TYR A 216 -40.80 0.54 -23.04
N ARG A 217 -40.00 1.37 -23.70
CA ARG A 217 -39.98 1.45 -25.16
C ARG A 217 -38.79 0.66 -25.69
N VAL A 218 -39.08 -0.41 -26.41
CA VAL A 218 -38.09 -1.27 -27.05
C VAL A 218 -38.03 -0.88 -28.53
N HIS A 219 -36.98 -0.17 -28.95
CA HIS A 219 -36.89 0.42 -30.29
C HIS A 219 -38.14 1.28 -30.63
N ASP A 220 -38.90 0.90 -31.66
CA ASP A 220 -40.17 1.53 -32.06
C ASP A 220 -41.41 0.86 -31.43
N THR A 221 -41.23 -0.11 -30.54
CA THR A 221 -42.30 -0.91 -29.95
C THR A 221 -42.56 -0.49 -28.50
N ASP A 222 -43.74 0.05 -28.23
CA ASP A 222 -44.20 0.32 -26.87
C ASP A 222 -44.61 -1.00 -26.19
N VAL A 223 -43.86 -1.39 -25.15
CA VAL A 223 -44.18 -2.52 -24.29
C VAL A 223 -44.78 -1.99 -22.99
N ASP A 224 -46.02 -2.38 -22.72
CA ASP A 224 -46.72 -2.05 -21.49
C ASP A 224 -46.45 -3.14 -20.46
N MET A 225 -45.57 -2.88 -19.50
CA MET A 225 -45.19 -3.85 -18.47
C MET A 225 -46.39 -4.41 -17.70
N GLY A 226 -47.48 -3.63 -17.55
CA GLY A 226 -48.72 -4.08 -16.90
C GLY A 226 -49.50 -5.13 -17.70
N LYS A 227 -49.17 -5.34 -18.98
CA LYS A 227 -49.77 -6.36 -19.85
C LYS A 227 -48.92 -7.63 -19.98
N ILE A 228 -47.69 -7.61 -19.46
CA ILE A 228 -46.81 -8.77 -19.48
C ILE A 228 -47.34 -9.79 -18.47
N MET A 229 -47.64 -10.98 -18.98
CA MET A 229 -48.12 -12.12 -18.19
C MET A 229 -46.98 -13.11 -17.99
N VAL A 230 -46.81 -13.61 -16.77
CA VAL A 230 -45.74 -14.53 -16.40
C VAL A 230 -46.28 -15.75 -15.66
N LYS A 231 -45.62 -16.88 -15.83
CA LYS A 231 -45.84 -18.11 -15.06
C LYS A 231 -44.53 -18.55 -14.44
N ALA A 232 -44.49 -18.57 -13.11
CA ALA A 232 -43.32 -19.02 -12.37
C ALA A 232 -43.49 -20.51 -12.00
N SER A 233 -42.51 -21.33 -12.33
CA SER A 233 -42.48 -22.75 -11.99
C SER A 233 -41.36 -22.99 -10.98
N TYR A 234 -41.73 -23.28 -9.73
CA TYR A 234 -40.79 -23.49 -8.63
C TYR A 234 -40.11 -24.86 -8.72
N ASP A 235 -38.78 -24.89 -8.59
CA ASP A 235 -37.97 -26.09 -8.41
C ASP A 235 -37.59 -26.22 -6.93
N GLU A 236 -38.26 -27.11 -6.20
CA GLU A 236 -38.01 -27.35 -4.77
C GLU A 236 -36.57 -27.77 -4.46
N LYS A 237 -35.83 -28.37 -5.42
CA LYS A 237 -34.45 -28.83 -5.17
C LYS A 237 -33.43 -27.71 -5.29
N ARG A 238 -33.68 -26.77 -6.20
CA ARG A 238 -32.78 -25.64 -6.47
C ARG A 238 -33.23 -24.36 -5.79
N GLU A 239 -34.43 -24.37 -5.20
CA GLU A 239 -35.07 -23.24 -4.54
C GLU A 239 -35.21 -22.01 -5.45
N ASN A 240 -35.41 -22.24 -6.75
CA ASN A 240 -35.50 -21.20 -7.77
C ASN A 240 -36.66 -21.45 -8.76
N PHE A 241 -36.85 -20.55 -9.72
CA PHE A 241 -38.01 -20.51 -10.59
C PHE A 241 -37.61 -20.47 -12.06
N ASN A 242 -38.30 -21.25 -12.88
CA ASN A 242 -38.32 -21.05 -14.33
C ASN A 242 -39.50 -20.14 -14.69
N ILE A 243 -39.24 -19.05 -15.41
CA ILE A 243 -40.22 -18.01 -15.71
C ILE A 243 -40.63 -18.10 -17.18
N ARG A 244 -41.89 -18.46 -17.45
CA ARG A 244 -42.46 -18.31 -18.80
C ARG A 244 -43.15 -16.97 -18.92
N TYR A 245 -42.97 -16.25 -20.02
CA TYR A 245 -43.58 -14.93 -20.20
C TYR A 245 -44.32 -14.78 -21.54
N TYR A 246 -45.33 -13.90 -21.56
CA TYR A 246 -46.06 -13.52 -22.77
C TYR A 246 -46.48 -12.05 -22.73
N ASP A 247 -46.13 -11.33 -23.78
CA ASP A 247 -46.77 -10.08 -24.19
C ASP A 247 -46.85 -10.04 -25.73
N LYS A 248 -47.94 -9.49 -26.27
CA LYS A 248 -48.16 -9.50 -27.72
C LYS A 248 -47.09 -8.73 -28.49
N ASN A 249 -46.63 -7.60 -27.95
CA ASN A 249 -45.68 -6.73 -28.62
C ASN A 249 -44.25 -7.23 -28.43
N LEU A 250 -43.90 -7.59 -27.19
CA LEU A 250 -42.59 -8.14 -26.84
C LEU A 250 -42.33 -9.46 -27.57
N CYS A 251 -43.31 -10.37 -27.62
CA CYS A 251 -43.15 -11.66 -28.29
C CYS A 251 -43.24 -11.58 -29.83
N ALA A 252 -43.60 -10.41 -30.40
CA ALA A 252 -43.54 -10.18 -31.85
C ALA A 252 -42.12 -9.88 -32.35
N LEU A 253 -41.20 -9.53 -31.44
CA LEU A 253 -39.79 -9.35 -31.74
C LEU A 253 -39.12 -10.71 -32.04
N PRO A 254 -37.95 -10.71 -32.71
CA PRO A 254 -37.06 -11.88 -32.74
C PRO A 254 -36.82 -12.42 -31.32
N GLU A 255 -36.67 -13.73 -31.19
CA GLU A 255 -36.61 -14.42 -29.90
C GLU A 255 -35.51 -13.85 -28.98
N GLU A 256 -34.28 -13.73 -29.47
CA GLU A 256 -33.16 -13.13 -28.74
C GLU A 256 -33.47 -11.70 -28.25
N ASN A 257 -34.06 -10.86 -29.10
CA ASN A 257 -34.46 -9.50 -28.72
C ASN A 257 -35.59 -9.51 -27.69
N SER A 258 -36.54 -10.44 -27.82
CA SER A 258 -37.64 -10.60 -26.87
C SER A 258 -37.14 -11.01 -25.50
N ASP A 259 -36.29 -12.04 -25.46
CA ASP A 259 -35.75 -12.62 -24.23
C ASP A 259 -34.81 -11.62 -23.53
N GLY A 260 -33.90 -10.98 -24.26
CA GLY A 260 -33.00 -9.97 -23.72
C GLY A 260 -33.75 -8.76 -23.14
N ASN A 261 -34.76 -8.25 -23.84
CA ASN A 261 -35.58 -7.16 -23.29
C ASN A 261 -36.44 -7.62 -22.10
N PHE A 262 -36.95 -8.85 -22.13
CA PHE A 262 -37.69 -9.38 -20.99
C PHE A 262 -36.81 -9.54 -19.77
N HIS A 263 -35.55 -9.96 -19.93
CA HIS A 263 -34.58 -10.09 -18.84
C HIS A 263 -34.35 -8.75 -18.14
N VAL A 264 -34.07 -7.68 -18.89
CA VAL A 264 -33.93 -6.32 -18.35
C VAL A 264 -35.22 -5.87 -17.62
N ILE A 265 -36.38 -6.10 -18.23
CA ILE A 265 -37.68 -5.78 -17.62
C ILE A 265 -37.90 -6.57 -16.31
N LEU A 266 -37.49 -7.83 -16.28
CA LEU A 266 -37.62 -8.71 -15.12
C LEU A 266 -36.76 -8.20 -13.97
N GLU A 267 -35.52 -7.80 -14.21
CA GLU A 267 -34.62 -7.22 -13.20
C GLU A 267 -35.12 -5.86 -12.69
N LEU A 268 -35.68 -5.02 -13.56
CA LEU A 268 -36.33 -3.77 -13.14
C LEU A 268 -37.50 -4.02 -12.17
N VAL A 269 -38.20 -5.15 -12.28
CA VAL A 269 -39.34 -5.50 -11.43
C VAL A 269 -38.92 -6.25 -10.18
N LEU A 270 -38.09 -7.29 -10.31
CA LEU A 270 -37.67 -8.13 -9.19
C LEU A 270 -36.58 -7.48 -8.34
N GLY A 271 -35.69 -6.73 -8.98
CA GLY A 271 -34.38 -6.35 -8.45
C GLY A 271 -33.30 -7.33 -8.87
N GLU A 272 -32.06 -6.87 -8.99
CA GLU A 272 -30.93 -7.68 -9.48
C GLU A 272 -30.65 -8.87 -8.57
N GLY A 273 -30.59 -8.68 -7.25
CA GLY A 273 -30.30 -9.77 -6.32
C GLY A 273 -31.39 -10.86 -6.26
N VAL A 274 -32.67 -10.46 -6.31
CA VAL A 274 -33.81 -11.40 -6.37
C VAL A 274 -33.82 -12.15 -7.71
N SER A 275 -33.55 -11.45 -8.81
CA SER A 275 -33.40 -12.06 -10.13
C SER A 275 -32.29 -13.10 -10.12
N PHE A 276 -31.09 -12.69 -9.67
CA PHE A 276 -29.89 -13.54 -9.60
C PHE A 276 -30.11 -14.80 -8.76
N LYS A 277 -30.73 -14.68 -7.59
CA LYS A 277 -30.94 -15.83 -6.68
C LYS A 277 -32.06 -16.76 -7.15
N TYR A 278 -33.19 -16.20 -7.60
CA TYR A 278 -34.42 -16.98 -7.75
C TYR A 278 -34.82 -17.27 -9.20
N VAL A 279 -34.17 -16.69 -10.21
CA VAL A 279 -34.52 -16.95 -11.62
C VAL A 279 -33.50 -17.91 -12.23
N ASN A 280 -33.95 -19.11 -12.59
CA ASN A 280 -33.12 -20.14 -13.25
C ASN A 280 -33.08 -19.97 -14.78
N GLY A 281 -34.15 -19.43 -15.36
CA GLY A 281 -34.27 -19.29 -16.80
C GLY A 281 -35.59 -18.65 -17.19
N ILE A 282 -35.60 -18.03 -18.36
CA ILE A 282 -36.77 -17.41 -18.97
C ILE A 282 -37.14 -18.16 -20.26
N GLU A 283 -38.43 -18.25 -20.57
CA GLU A 283 -38.91 -18.84 -21.81
C GLU A 283 -40.13 -18.09 -22.35
N ARG A 284 -40.12 -17.75 -23.63
CA ARG A 284 -41.26 -17.13 -24.30
C ARG A 284 -42.40 -18.13 -24.50
N ALA A 285 -43.61 -17.78 -24.06
CA ALA A 285 -44.81 -18.55 -24.34
C ALA A 285 -45.47 -18.14 -25.68
N SER A 286 -46.24 -19.06 -26.29
CA SER A 286 -46.97 -18.78 -27.54
C SER A 286 -48.26 -17.97 -27.36
N GLY A 287 -48.69 -17.75 -26.12
CA GLY A 287 -49.96 -17.13 -25.73
C GLY A 287 -50.10 -17.05 -24.21
N ILE A 288 -51.20 -16.44 -23.75
CA ILE A 288 -51.54 -16.47 -22.32
C ILE A 288 -51.93 -17.90 -21.92
N GLU A 289 -51.20 -18.48 -20.98
CA GLU A 289 -51.42 -19.83 -20.44
C GLU A 289 -52.24 -19.80 -19.14
N GLU A 290 -52.81 -20.95 -18.77
CA GLU A 290 -53.45 -21.11 -17.46
C GLU A 290 -52.41 -21.01 -16.32
N GLY A 291 -52.75 -20.23 -15.29
CA GLY A 291 -51.90 -19.96 -14.14
C GLY A 291 -50.93 -18.79 -14.32
N MET A 292 -50.96 -18.08 -15.46
CA MET A 292 -50.18 -16.85 -15.60
C MET A 292 -50.75 -15.71 -14.73
N ILE A 293 -49.85 -14.97 -14.07
CA ILE A 293 -50.12 -13.75 -13.30
C ILE A 293 -49.52 -12.54 -14.01
N ALA A 294 -49.92 -11.33 -13.62
CA ALA A 294 -49.25 -10.12 -14.12
C ALA A 294 -47.81 -10.06 -13.56
N LEU A 295 -46.86 -9.59 -14.38
CA LEU A 295 -45.45 -9.45 -13.99
C LEU A 295 -45.27 -8.66 -12.68
N SER A 296 -46.08 -7.63 -12.45
CA SER A 296 -46.03 -6.82 -11.22
C SER A 296 -46.32 -7.61 -9.93
N GLY A 297 -46.97 -8.76 -10.02
CA GLY A 297 -47.22 -9.66 -8.89
C GLY A 297 -46.14 -10.73 -8.70
N LEU A 298 -45.14 -10.82 -9.58
CA LEU A 298 -44.18 -11.91 -9.60
C LEU A 298 -43.29 -11.94 -8.35
N ARG A 299 -42.77 -10.78 -7.91
CA ARG A 299 -41.90 -10.72 -6.72
C ARG A 299 -42.61 -11.24 -5.47
N GLN A 300 -43.83 -10.76 -5.24
CA GLN A 300 -44.66 -11.22 -4.12
C GLN A 300 -44.94 -12.73 -4.23
N HIS A 301 -45.23 -13.22 -5.43
CA HIS A 301 -45.46 -14.65 -5.65
C HIS A 301 -44.20 -15.50 -5.34
N ILE A 302 -43.01 -15.04 -5.73
CA ILE A 302 -41.73 -15.71 -5.41
C ILE A 302 -41.56 -15.73 -3.88
N GLU A 303 -41.66 -14.58 -3.22
CA GLU A 303 -41.49 -14.45 -1.77
C GLU A 303 -42.47 -15.35 -0.99
N GLU A 304 -43.76 -15.33 -1.35
CA GLU A 304 -44.78 -16.17 -0.71
C GLU A 304 -44.53 -17.65 -0.96
N THR A 305 -44.09 -18.02 -2.17
CA THR A 305 -43.81 -19.42 -2.51
C THR A 305 -42.61 -19.94 -1.72
N VAL A 306 -41.49 -19.20 -1.69
CA VAL A 306 -40.28 -19.55 -0.91
C VAL A 306 -40.63 -19.73 0.57
N LYS A 307 -41.34 -18.75 1.16
CA LYS A 307 -41.77 -18.80 2.57
C LYS A 307 -42.73 -19.96 2.86
N SER A 308 -43.64 -20.28 1.94
CA SER A 308 -44.59 -21.39 2.12
C SER A 308 -43.93 -22.78 2.10
N HIS A 309 -42.73 -22.90 1.51
CA HIS A 309 -41.92 -24.12 1.52
C HIS A 309 -40.92 -24.15 2.69
N GLY A 310 -40.97 -23.17 3.60
CA GLY A 310 -40.16 -23.15 4.82
C GLY A 310 -38.77 -22.52 4.68
N HIS A 311 -38.51 -21.82 3.58
CA HIS A 311 -37.25 -21.11 3.33
C HIS A 311 -37.40 -19.61 3.61
N GLU A 312 -36.30 -18.96 3.99
CA GLU A 312 -36.26 -17.49 4.11
C GLU A 312 -36.08 -16.84 2.73
N PHE A 313 -36.61 -15.62 2.57
CA PHE A 313 -36.50 -14.86 1.33
C PHE A 313 -35.37 -13.84 1.47
N PHE A 314 -34.41 -13.88 0.55
CA PHE A 314 -33.21 -13.05 0.57
C PHE A 314 -33.18 -12.12 -0.64
N GLU A 315 -32.81 -10.87 -0.41
CA GLU A 315 -32.64 -9.89 -1.50
C GLU A 315 -31.20 -9.80 -1.97
N ASN A 316 -30.22 -9.98 -1.06
CA ASN A 316 -28.81 -9.98 -1.39
C ASN A 316 -28.28 -11.42 -1.44
N PRO A 317 -27.75 -11.89 -2.59
CA PRO A 317 -27.12 -13.20 -2.70
C PRO A 317 -26.01 -13.47 -1.68
N LYS A 318 -25.29 -12.45 -1.21
CA LYS A 318 -24.21 -12.62 -0.20
C LYS A 318 -24.72 -13.18 1.13
N ASP A 319 -26.00 -13.01 1.43
CA ASP A 319 -26.60 -13.46 2.70
C ASP A 319 -27.00 -14.94 2.65
N VAL A 320 -26.78 -15.62 1.51
CA VAL A 320 -27.17 -17.01 1.29
C VAL A 320 -25.94 -17.91 1.19
N TYR A 321 -25.66 -18.65 2.25
CA TYR A 321 -24.60 -19.66 2.26
C TYR A 321 -25.11 -21.00 1.71
N THR A 322 -24.45 -21.49 0.67
CA THR A 322 -24.74 -22.79 0.05
C THR A 322 -23.67 -23.81 0.43
N GLY A 323 -24.11 -24.94 0.99
CA GLY A 323 -23.23 -26.08 1.25
C GLY A 323 -22.88 -26.83 -0.03
N TYR A 324 -21.63 -27.24 -0.17
CA TYR A 324 -21.16 -28.08 -1.27
C TYR A 324 -20.34 -29.27 -0.74
N GLN A 325 -20.32 -30.35 -1.51
CA GLN A 325 -19.56 -31.56 -1.20
C GLN A 325 -18.75 -31.99 -2.42
N LEU A 326 -17.49 -32.35 -2.18
CA LEU A 326 -16.56 -32.79 -3.21
C LEU A 326 -16.01 -34.17 -2.84
N THR A 327 -15.47 -34.86 -3.84
CA THR A 327 -14.71 -36.09 -3.62
C THR A 327 -13.24 -35.71 -3.62
N PRO A 328 -12.52 -35.88 -2.49
CA PRO A 328 -11.11 -35.57 -2.40
C PRO A 328 -10.30 -36.30 -3.47
N LYS A 329 -9.27 -35.64 -4.00
CA LYS A 329 -8.33 -36.19 -4.98
C LYS A 329 -6.93 -36.19 -4.39
N GLU A 330 -6.17 -37.23 -4.68
CA GLU A 330 -4.73 -37.26 -4.41
C GLU A 330 -4.05 -36.25 -5.34
N SER A 331 -3.57 -35.15 -4.76
CA SER A 331 -3.02 -33.98 -5.45
C SER A 331 -2.18 -33.18 -4.46
N ASP A 332 -1.07 -32.61 -4.92
CA ASP A 332 -0.26 -31.69 -4.12
C ASP A 332 -0.84 -30.25 -4.13
N GLU A 333 -1.86 -29.99 -4.96
CA GLU A 333 -2.59 -28.72 -4.98
C GLU A 333 -3.56 -28.60 -3.81
N LEU A 334 -3.57 -27.43 -3.15
CA LEU A 334 -4.51 -27.10 -2.09
C LEU A 334 -5.97 -27.22 -2.56
N ARG A 335 -6.89 -27.40 -1.60
CA ARG A 335 -8.35 -27.55 -1.79
C ARG A 335 -8.79 -28.80 -2.56
N PHE A 336 -7.91 -29.56 -3.20
CA PHE A 336 -8.28 -30.86 -3.78
C PHE A 336 -8.55 -31.94 -2.74
N ASP A 337 -8.19 -31.69 -1.48
CA ASP A 337 -8.50 -32.52 -0.32
C ASP A 337 -9.91 -32.24 0.26
N VAL A 338 -10.61 -31.17 -0.20
CA VAL A 338 -11.90 -30.72 0.32
C VAL A 338 -12.97 -31.82 0.23
N ILE A 339 -13.66 -32.05 1.35
CA ILE A 339 -14.81 -32.97 1.45
C ILE A 339 -16.11 -32.18 1.43
N VAL A 340 -16.18 -31.13 2.25
CA VAL A 340 -17.37 -30.32 2.45
C VAL A 340 -16.97 -28.87 2.64
N GLY A 341 -17.79 -27.96 2.13
CA GLY A 341 -17.65 -26.53 2.40
C GLY A 341 -18.98 -25.80 2.35
N SER A 342 -18.94 -24.52 2.69
CA SER A 342 -20.05 -23.60 2.57
C SER A 342 -19.55 -22.27 2.04
N THR A 343 -20.31 -21.63 1.17
CA THR A 343 -19.93 -20.33 0.58
C THR A 343 -21.16 -19.53 0.18
N CYS A 344 -21.07 -18.20 0.24
CA CYS A 344 -22.02 -17.30 -0.39
C CYS A 344 -21.61 -16.88 -1.81
N LEU A 345 -20.41 -17.26 -2.26
CA LEU A 345 -19.85 -16.93 -3.57
C LEU A 345 -19.48 -18.21 -4.34
N SER A 346 -20.47 -19.02 -4.71
CA SER A 346 -20.22 -20.30 -5.37
C SER A 346 -19.49 -20.19 -6.71
N SER A 347 -19.55 -19.04 -7.38
CA SER A 347 -18.85 -18.76 -8.63
C SER A 347 -17.33 -18.80 -8.47
N ILE A 348 -16.76 -18.18 -7.43
CA ILE A 348 -15.30 -18.19 -7.23
C ILE A 348 -14.79 -19.59 -6.89
N VAL A 349 -15.58 -20.37 -6.13
CA VAL A 349 -15.28 -21.78 -5.86
C VAL A 349 -15.30 -22.59 -7.16
N ALA A 350 -16.28 -22.35 -8.04
CA ALA A 350 -16.35 -23.01 -9.34
C ALA A 350 -15.16 -22.62 -10.23
N ASP A 351 -14.79 -21.35 -10.25
CA ASP A 351 -13.63 -20.84 -11.01
C ASP A 351 -12.34 -21.54 -10.59
N TYR A 352 -12.10 -21.64 -9.28
CA TYR A 352 -10.93 -22.35 -8.73
C TYR A 352 -10.81 -23.78 -9.29
N TYR A 353 -11.88 -24.59 -9.23
CA TYR A 353 -11.83 -25.98 -9.70
C TYR A 353 -11.82 -26.13 -11.22
N HIS A 354 -12.23 -25.10 -11.97
CA HIS A 354 -12.10 -25.07 -13.43
C HIS A 354 -10.79 -24.45 -13.91
N GLY A 355 -9.99 -23.86 -13.01
CA GLY A 355 -8.78 -23.10 -13.37
C GLY A 355 -9.09 -21.78 -14.07
N SER A 356 -10.28 -21.22 -13.84
CA SER A 356 -10.66 -19.86 -14.26
C SER A 356 -10.23 -18.85 -13.20
N THR A 357 -9.97 -17.62 -13.62
CA THR A 357 -9.67 -16.48 -12.74
C THR A 357 -10.69 -15.34 -12.91
N GLU A 358 -11.80 -15.54 -13.62
CA GLU A 358 -12.76 -14.49 -13.97
C GLU A 358 -13.25 -13.70 -12.74
N ILE A 359 -13.79 -14.36 -11.72
CA ILE A 359 -14.27 -13.66 -10.51
C ILE A 359 -13.11 -13.10 -9.68
N PHE A 360 -11.97 -13.77 -9.67
CA PHE A 360 -10.77 -13.31 -8.95
C PHE A 360 -10.26 -12.00 -9.55
N ASP A 361 -10.07 -11.95 -10.87
CA ASP A 361 -9.56 -10.78 -11.58
C ASP A 361 -10.57 -9.64 -11.60
N HIS A 362 -11.88 -9.95 -11.69
CA HIS A 362 -12.92 -8.93 -11.57
C HIS A 362 -12.89 -8.26 -10.19
N ALA A 363 -12.86 -9.02 -9.10
CA ALA A 363 -12.75 -8.46 -7.75
C ALA A 363 -11.44 -7.67 -7.54
N ASP A 364 -10.33 -8.19 -8.07
CA ASP A 364 -9.02 -7.52 -8.04
C ASP A 364 -9.05 -6.17 -8.77
N GLY A 365 -9.79 -6.04 -9.88
CA GLY A 365 -10.00 -4.77 -10.59
C GLY A 365 -10.59 -3.65 -9.73
N PHE A 366 -11.35 -4.00 -8.68
CA PHE A 366 -11.87 -3.06 -7.67
C PHE A 366 -10.89 -2.78 -6.51
N GLY A 367 -9.73 -3.45 -6.49
CA GLY A 367 -8.77 -3.42 -5.39
C GLY A 367 -9.11 -4.39 -4.25
N VAL A 368 -9.94 -5.42 -4.49
CA VAL A 368 -10.27 -6.45 -3.52
C VAL A 368 -9.40 -7.68 -3.72
N GLN A 369 -8.80 -8.18 -2.65
CA GLN A 369 -8.01 -9.40 -2.67
C GLN A 369 -8.88 -10.59 -2.26
N ALA A 370 -9.16 -11.47 -3.22
CA ALA A 370 -9.86 -12.72 -2.98
C ALA A 370 -8.85 -13.81 -2.54
N LEU A 371 -9.00 -14.27 -1.31
CA LEU A 371 -7.99 -15.10 -0.62
C LEU A 371 -8.65 -16.29 0.06
N TYR A 372 -7.86 -17.29 0.41
CA TYR A 372 -8.23 -18.23 1.46
C TYR A 372 -7.08 -18.40 2.46
N MET A 373 -7.43 -18.42 3.75
CA MET A 373 -6.53 -18.86 4.80
C MET A 373 -6.58 -20.39 4.89
N VAL A 374 -5.46 -21.04 5.16
CA VAL A 374 -5.35 -22.50 5.28
C VAL A 374 -4.51 -22.88 6.50
N PHE A 375 -4.95 -23.94 7.19
CA PHE A 375 -4.22 -24.56 8.29
C PHE A 375 -4.46 -26.07 8.29
N GLN A 376 -3.51 -26.82 8.82
CA GLN A 376 -3.57 -28.28 8.84
C GLN A 376 -4.57 -28.77 9.90
N ASN A 377 -5.35 -29.80 9.57
CA ASN A 377 -6.26 -30.45 10.49
C ASN A 377 -5.47 -31.26 11.55
N GLY A 378 -5.81 -31.09 12.83
CA GLY A 378 -5.19 -31.85 13.92
C GLY A 378 -5.49 -33.36 13.85
N VAL A 379 -4.54 -34.19 14.30
CA VAL A 379 -4.71 -35.66 14.33
C VAL A 379 -5.68 -36.06 15.43
N GLY A 380 -6.90 -36.48 15.04
CA GLY A 380 -7.89 -37.08 15.95
C GLY A 380 -8.81 -36.10 16.67
N GLU A 381 -8.90 -34.85 16.20
CA GLU A 381 -9.90 -33.92 16.71
C GLU A 381 -11.27 -34.17 16.05
N ASP A 382 -12.22 -34.65 16.85
CA ASP A 382 -13.63 -34.79 16.44
C ASP A 382 -14.31 -33.43 16.17
N ASN A 383 -13.59 -32.30 16.25
CA ASN A 383 -14.17 -30.96 16.30
C ASN A 383 -13.50 -29.86 15.46
N ILE A 384 -12.69 -30.22 14.46
CA ILE A 384 -12.00 -29.26 13.56
C ILE A 384 -12.96 -28.25 12.90
N LEU A 385 -14.18 -28.69 12.60
CA LEU A 385 -15.22 -27.84 12.04
C LEU A 385 -15.63 -26.72 12.99
N ASN A 386 -15.76 -27.00 14.29
CA ASN A 386 -16.09 -25.97 15.27
C ASN A 386 -14.90 -25.04 15.48
N PHE A 387 -13.68 -25.56 15.52
CA PHE A 387 -12.49 -24.70 15.60
C PHE A 387 -12.44 -23.70 14.44
N ARG A 388 -12.64 -24.18 13.19
CA ARG A 388 -12.74 -23.30 12.03
C ARG A 388 -13.81 -22.24 12.20
N HIS A 389 -15.04 -22.62 12.58
CA HIS A 389 -16.13 -21.66 12.77
C HIS A 389 -15.84 -20.64 13.90
N ASP A 390 -15.29 -21.09 15.03
CA ASP A 390 -14.92 -20.20 16.14
C ASP A 390 -13.84 -19.21 15.69
N LEU A 391 -12.88 -19.64 14.85
CA LEU A 391 -11.87 -18.75 14.27
C LEU A 391 -12.46 -17.79 13.24
N GLU A 392 -13.40 -18.23 12.39
CA GLU A 392 -14.14 -17.38 11.45
C GLU A 392 -14.90 -16.27 12.18
N ASP A 393 -15.59 -16.61 13.28
CA ASP A 393 -16.31 -15.65 14.12
C ASP A 393 -15.35 -14.62 14.72
N ARG A 394 -14.21 -15.06 15.29
CA ARG A 394 -13.20 -14.15 15.85
C ARG A 394 -12.57 -13.23 14.80
N ILE A 395 -12.18 -13.76 13.64
CA ILE A 395 -11.65 -12.95 12.54
C ILE A 395 -12.68 -11.89 12.12
N THR A 396 -13.96 -12.27 12.05
CA THR A 396 -15.05 -11.36 11.69
C THR A 396 -15.22 -10.25 12.73
N GLU A 397 -15.43 -10.63 13.99
CA GLU A 397 -15.79 -9.72 15.09
C GLU A 397 -14.62 -8.85 15.57
N GLU A 398 -13.38 -9.36 15.56
CA GLU A 398 -12.21 -8.66 16.10
C GLU A 398 -11.45 -7.87 15.03
N ILE A 399 -11.50 -8.28 13.76
CA ILE A 399 -10.66 -7.73 12.69
C ILE A 399 -11.47 -7.13 11.55
N LEU A 400 -12.32 -7.92 10.90
CA LEU A 400 -12.97 -7.53 9.65
C LEU A 400 -14.02 -6.45 9.87
N GLU A 401 -14.96 -6.63 10.80
CA GLU A 401 -16.01 -5.64 11.08
C GLU A 401 -15.46 -4.34 11.71
N PRO A 402 -14.62 -4.38 12.78
CA PRO A 402 -14.13 -3.15 13.41
C PRO A 402 -13.18 -2.37 12.51
N GLY A 403 -12.39 -3.07 11.70
CA GLY A 403 -11.47 -2.46 10.74
C GLY A 403 -12.12 -2.08 9.41
N ASN A 404 -13.34 -2.57 9.15
CA ASN A 404 -13.97 -2.55 7.83
C ASN A 404 -13.02 -3.05 6.73
N LEU A 405 -12.35 -4.18 7.00
CA LEU A 405 -11.20 -4.68 6.21
C LEU A 405 -11.54 -5.81 5.25
N GLY A 406 -12.75 -6.35 5.30
CA GLY A 406 -13.13 -7.47 4.43
C GLY A 406 -14.36 -8.21 4.94
N VAL A 407 -14.63 -9.36 4.32
CA VAL A 407 -15.67 -10.30 4.74
C VAL A 407 -15.20 -11.73 4.53
N ILE A 408 -15.68 -12.64 5.37
CA ILE A 408 -15.62 -14.08 5.08
C ILE A 408 -16.70 -14.40 4.04
N THR A 409 -16.32 -15.11 2.99
CA THR A 409 -17.20 -15.52 1.88
C THR A 409 -17.54 -17.01 1.92
N GLY A 410 -16.87 -17.77 2.78
CA GLY A 410 -17.04 -19.21 2.91
C GLY A 410 -15.95 -19.86 3.71
N GLY A 411 -15.98 -21.19 3.71
CA GLY A 411 -14.89 -22.01 4.19
C GLY A 411 -15.14 -23.48 3.89
N ALA A 412 -14.10 -24.27 4.01
CA ALA A 412 -14.11 -25.68 3.63
C ALA A 412 -13.28 -26.53 4.59
N THR A 413 -13.65 -27.80 4.72
CA THR A 413 -12.90 -28.79 5.48
C THR A 413 -12.58 -29.95 4.54
N GLY A 414 -11.28 -30.20 4.39
CA GLY A 414 -10.72 -31.32 3.63
C GLY A 414 -10.26 -32.46 4.51
N THR A 415 -9.59 -33.43 3.89
CA THR A 415 -8.98 -34.56 4.60
C THR A 415 -7.75 -34.14 5.39
N GLU A 416 -7.02 -33.13 4.93
CA GLU A 416 -5.73 -32.73 5.49
C GLU A 416 -5.75 -31.31 6.02
N TYR A 417 -6.49 -30.42 5.35
CA TYR A 417 -6.52 -29.00 5.68
C TYR A 417 -7.94 -28.48 5.89
N SER A 418 -8.02 -27.32 6.55
CA SER A 418 -9.22 -26.50 6.65
C SER A 418 -8.95 -25.12 6.06
N TYR A 419 -9.99 -24.53 5.49
CA TYR A 419 -9.92 -23.33 4.66
C TYR A 419 -10.94 -22.29 5.12
N ILE A 420 -10.53 -21.02 5.20
CA ILE A 420 -11.41 -19.87 5.43
C ILE A 420 -11.31 -18.96 4.21
N ASP A 421 -12.41 -18.78 3.49
CA ASP A 421 -12.47 -18.05 2.23
C ASP A 421 -12.81 -16.57 2.52
N LEU A 422 -12.04 -15.63 1.97
CA LEU A 422 -12.04 -14.22 2.37
C LEU A 422 -12.03 -13.29 1.16
N PHE A 423 -12.78 -12.19 1.26
CA PHE A 423 -12.54 -10.98 0.46
C PHE A 423 -11.94 -9.93 1.38
N VAL A 424 -10.73 -9.47 1.07
CA VAL A 424 -10.00 -8.49 1.88
C VAL A 424 -9.86 -7.19 1.09
N TYR A 425 -10.28 -6.08 1.69
CA TYR A 425 -10.31 -4.76 1.06
C TYR A 425 -8.99 -3.98 1.21
N ASP A 426 -8.13 -4.43 2.13
CA ASP A 426 -6.75 -3.96 2.32
C ASP A 426 -5.92 -5.08 2.95
N LEU A 427 -5.15 -5.77 2.10
CA LEU A 427 -4.40 -6.96 2.51
C LEU A 427 -3.38 -6.67 3.61
N ARG A 428 -2.69 -5.53 3.53
CA ARG A 428 -1.63 -5.19 4.49
C ARG A 428 -2.21 -4.88 5.85
N ALA A 429 -3.27 -4.06 5.89
CA ALA A 429 -3.96 -3.75 7.13
C ALA A 429 -4.58 -4.99 7.77
N PHE A 430 -5.08 -5.93 6.96
CA PHE A 430 -5.60 -7.21 7.44
C PHE A 430 -4.50 -8.10 8.03
N VAL A 431 -3.40 -8.35 7.30
CA VAL A 431 -2.31 -9.22 7.75
C VAL A 431 -1.71 -8.74 9.07
N LYS A 432 -1.47 -7.42 9.20
CA LYS A 432 -0.95 -6.81 10.44
C LYS A 432 -1.85 -7.07 11.66
N LYS A 433 -3.16 -7.19 11.47
CA LYS A 433 -4.13 -7.42 12.55
C LYS A 433 -4.42 -8.89 12.81
N VAL A 434 -4.31 -9.75 11.79
CA VAL A 434 -4.65 -11.17 11.93
C VAL A 434 -3.53 -11.97 12.56
N ILE A 435 -2.25 -11.63 12.31
CA ILE A 435 -1.11 -12.35 12.88
C ILE A 435 -1.19 -12.46 14.42
N PRO A 436 -1.41 -11.37 15.19
CA PRO A 436 -1.52 -11.47 16.65
C PRO A 436 -2.66 -12.37 17.14
N LEU A 437 -3.78 -12.41 16.41
CA LEU A 437 -4.91 -13.31 16.71
C LEU A 437 -4.52 -14.78 16.45
N LEU A 438 -3.79 -15.05 15.37
CA LEU A 438 -3.36 -16.40 15.01
C LEU A 438 -2.30 -16.95 15.96
N ASP A 439 -1.44 -16.08 16.53
CA ASP A 439 -0.44 -16.46 17.53
C ASP A 439 -1.04 -16.99 18.84
N GLU A 440 -2.33 -16.74 19.10
CA GLU A 440 -3.06 -17.35 20.21
C GLU A 440 -3.26 -18.87 20.04
N TYR A 441 -3.03 -19.41 18.84
CA TYR A 441 -3.20 -20.81 18.47
C TYR A 441 -1.86 -21.46 18.07
N PRO A 442 -0.90 -21.56 19.01
CA PRO A 442 0.46 -22.01 18.72
C PRO A 442 0.54 -23.46 18.26
N GLU A 443 -0.52 -24.25 18.30
CA GLU A 443 -0.55 -25.61 17.77
C GLU A 443 -0.75 -25.67 16.24
N TYR A 444 -1.11 -24.55 15.60
CA TYR A 444 -1.38 -24.47 14.17
C TYR A 444 -0.38 -23.58 13.42
N SER A 445 0.04 -24.03 12.24
CA SER A 445 0.69 -23.19 11.23
C SER A 445 -0.40 -22.65 10.31
N PHE A 446 -0.51 -21.32 10.21
CA PHE A 446 -1.48 -20.67 9.33
C PHE A 446 -0.79 -20.09 8.10
N TYR A 447 -1.44 -20.24 6.96
CA TYR A 447 -1.00 -19.69 5.69
C TYR A 447 -2.15 -18.94 5.03
N ILE A 448 -1.83 -18.03 4.12
CA ILE A 448 -2.81 -17.35 3.25
C ILE A 448 -2.39 -17.54 1.80
N SER A 449 -3.38 -17.72 0.93
CA SER A 449 -3.18 -17.89 -0.51
C SER A 449 -4.19 -17.07 -1.31
N ASP A 450 -3.79 -16.65 -2.50
CA ASP A 450 -4.72 -16.18 -3.53
C ASP A 450 -5.77 -17.24 -3.82
N PHE A 451 -7.03 -16.83 -4.07
CA PHE A 451 -8.12 -17.73 -4.44
C PHE A 451 -8.05 -18.17 -5.91
N ILE A 452 -6.89 -18.68 -6.32
CA ILE A 452 -6.64 -19.24 -7.65
C ILE A 452 -5.76 -20.49 -7.51
N ARG A 453 -5.78 -21.34 -8.52
CA ARG A 453 -4.84 -22.47 -8.59
C ARG A 453 -3.42 -21.96 -8.75
N ASN A 454 -2.48 -22.58 -8.04
CA ASN A 454 -1.06 -22.16 -8.03
C ASN A 454 -0.88 -20.69 -7.63
N GLY A 455 -1.79 -20.14 -6.82
CA GLY A 455 -1.67 -18.81 -6.23
C GLY A 455 -0.45 -18.69 -5.32
N ARG A 456 -0.07 -17.45 -4.99
CA ARG A 456 1.04 -17.22 -4.06
C ARG A 456 0.59 -17.67 -2.67
N ILE A 457 1.45 -18.42 -1.97
CA ILE A 457 1.19 -18.88 -0.61
C ILE A 457 2.17 -18.18 0.32
N HIS A 458 1.64 -17.56 1.37
CA HIS A 458 2.41 -16.87 2.39
C HIS A 458 2.12 -17.49 3.75
N GLN A 459 3.17 -17.82 4.50
CA GLN A 459 3.03 -18.26 5.88
C GLN A 459 2.73 -17.05 6.77
N LEU A 460 1.67 -17.14 7.57
CA LEU A 460 1.30 -16.12 8.56
C LEU A 460 1.92 -16.44 9.93
N THR A 461 1.77 -17.68 10.40
CA THR A 461 2.32 -18.14 11.68
C THR A 461 2.79 -19.61 11.58
N GLU A 462 3.57 -20.07 12.55
CA GLU A 462 4.16 -21.41 12.59
C GLU A 462 3.85 -22.12 13.91
N ALA A 463 3.48 -23.40 13.86
CA ALA A 463 3.16 -24.20 15.02
C ALA A 463 4.38 -24.43 15.93
N ALA A 464 4.16 -24.34 17.24
CA ALA A 464 5.12 -24.68 18.29
C ALA A 464 5.52 -26.16 18.29
N SER A 465 4.67 -27.08 17.80
CA SER A 465 5.00 -28.51 17.73
C SER A 465 6.07 -28.86 16.69
N GLU A 466 6.36 -27.94 15.76
CA GLU A 466 7.51 -28.03 14.86
C GLU A 466 8.84 -27.80 15.60
N ALA A 467 8.82 -27.43 16.89
CA ALA A 467 9.96 -27.41 17.79
C ALA A 467 10.31 -28.81 18.30
N ILE A 468 11.57 -29.23 18.11
CA ILE A 468 12.14 -30.43 18.73
C ILE A 468 12.26 -30.14 20.24
N PRO A 469 11.64 -30.93 21.14
CA PRO A 469 11.80 -30.74 22.56
C PRO A 469 13.18 -31.22 23.03
N TYR A 470 13.80 -30.52 23.98
CA TYR A 470 15.11 -30.89 24.50
C TYR A 470 15.08 -32.19 25.33
N THR A 471 16.00 -33.10 25.01
CA THR A 471 16.41 -34.26 25.82
C THR A 471 17.93 -34.39 25.76
N LYS A 472 18.54 -35.10 26.72
CA LYS A 472 20.00 -35.32 26.69
C LYS A 472 20.45 -36.11 25.47
N GLU A 473 19.59 -36.98 24.96
CA GLU A 473 19.86 -37.85 23.82
C GLU A 473 19.79 -37.13 22.46
N ASN A 474 19.00 -36.05 22.32
CA ASN A 474 18.82 -35.31 21.07
C ASN A 474 19.49 -33.92 21.05
N LYS A 475 20.41 -33.64 21.99
CA LYS A 475 21.06 -32.33 22.15
C LYS A 475 21.57 -31.73 20.82
N GLU A 476 22.27 -32.51 19.99
CA GLU A 476 22.83 -32.00 18.73
C GLU A 476 21.74 -31.57 17.73
N GLU A 477 20.66 -32.35 17.64
CA GLU A 477 19.53 -32.07 16.74
C GLU A 477 18.73 -30.86 17.21
N PHE A 478 18.50 -30.74 18.52
CA PHE A 478 17.89 -29.57 19.15
C PHE A 478 18.69 -28.30 18.85
N LEU A 479 20.00 -28.31 19.08
CA LEU A 479 20.86 -27.15 18.85
C LEU A 479 20.94 -26.76 17.35
N ALA A 480 20.91 -27.74 16.44
CA ALA A 480 20.85 -27.45 15.01
C ALA A 480 19.55 -26.74 14.62
N GLN A 481 18.43 -27.04 15.28
CA GLN A 481 17.18 -26.32 15.06
C GLN A 481 17.23 -24.88 15.60
N ILE A 482 17.84 -24.65 16.75
CA ILE A 482 18.08 -23.30 17.29
C ILE A 482 18.89 -22.46 16.30
N GLU A 483 19.98 -23.00 15.73
CA GLU A 483 20.76 -22.26 14.73
C GLU A 483 19.94 -22.00 13.45
N LYS A 484 19.13 -22.96 12.99
CA LYS A 484 18.23 -22.75 11.84
C LYS A 484 17.24 -21.61 12.10
N TRP A 485 16.63 -21.55 13.28
CA TRP A 485 15.72 -20.45 13.63
C TRP A 485 16.46 -19.13 13.77
N ASN A 486 17.68 -19.13 14.31
CA ASN A 486 18.51 -17.94 14.36
C ASN A 486 18.83 -17.40 12.96
N ASP A 487 19.13 -18.27 11.99
CA ASP A 487 19.38 -17.88 10.59
C ASP A 487 18.12 -17.40 9.87
N MET A 488 16.94 -17.82 10.34
CA MET A 488 15.63 -17.35 9.89
C MET A 488 15.13 -16.12 10.69
N GLU A 489 15.98 -15.52 11.53
CA GLU A 489 15.63 -14.36 12.37
C GLU A 489 14.46 -14.62 13.33
N LYS A 490 14.29 -15.86 13.82
CA LYS A 490 13.26 -16.25 14.80
C LYS A 490 13.85 -16.34 16.22
N PHE A 491 14.32 -15.23 16.76
CA PHE A 491 15.04 -15.15 18.04
C PHE A 491 14.15 -15.42 19.26
N SER A 492 12.90 -14.95 19.31
CA SER A 492 12.00 -15.28 20.43
C SER A 492 11.72 -16.77 20.53
N LYS A 493 11.71 -17.46 19.38
CA LYS A 493 11.56 -18.91 19.31
C LYS A 493 12.77 -19.62 19.92
N CYS A 494 13.98 -19.15 19.60
CA CYS A 494 15.21 -19.62 20.22
C CYS A 494 15.20 -19.40 21.74
N ILE A 495 14.80 -18.20 22.21
CA ILE A 495 14.71 -17.86 23.63
C ILE A 495 13.78 -18.84 24.36
N LYS A 496 12.53 -18.97 23.89
CA LYS A 496 11.51 -19.81 24.50
C LYS A 496 11.97 -21.28 24.61
N ALA A 497 12.52 -21.83 23.53
CA ALA A 497 12.96 -23.22 23.50
C ALA A 497 14.15 -23.49 24.44
N LEU A 498 15.08 -22.54 24.56
CA LEU A 498 16.24 -22.66 25.43
C LEU A 498 15.91 -22.41 26.91
N GLU A 499 14.96 -21.52 27.22
CA GLU A 499 14.47 -21.29 28.60
C GLU A 499 13.71 -22.49 29.18
N ASP A 500 13.05 -23.28 28.33
CA ASP A 500 12.34 -24.49 28.75
C ASP A 500 13.29 -25.60 29.27
N ILE A 501 14.59 -25.49 29.01
CA ILE A 501 15.61 -26.43 29.53
C ILE A 501 15.87 -26.11 31.01
N PRO A 502 15.73 -27.08 31.95
CA PRO A 502 16.05 -26.85 33.35
C PRO A 502 17.49 -26.36 33.54
N GLU A 503 17.72 -25.32 34.36
CA GLU A 503 19.04 -24.72 34.62
C GLU A 503 20.13 -25.76 34.98
N ALA A 504 19.76 -26.84 35.69
CA ALA A 504 20.69 -27.91 36.07
C ALA A 504 21.18 -28.78 34.89
N GLU A 505 20.54 -28.67 33.73
CA GLU A 505 20.85 -29.38 32.50
C GLU A 505 21.48 -28.49 31.42
N GLN A 506 21.45 -27.16 31.60
CA GLN A 506 22.11 -26.22 30.71
C GLN A 506 23.63 -26.27 30.91
N ASP A 507 24.37 -26.38 29.81
CA ASP A 507 25.82 -26.18 29.81
C ASP A 507 26.22 -24.84 29.21
N TYR A 508 27.51 -24.54 29.26
CA TYR A 508 28.07 -23.25 28.85
C TYR A 508 27.63 -22.85 27.43
N ASP A 509 27.64 -23.79 26.49
CA ASP A 509 27.29 -23.51 25.09
C ASP A 509 25.80 -23.18 24.93
N MET A 510 24.92 -23.86 25.67
CA MET A 510 23.48 -23.58 25.68
C MET A 510 23.17 -22.20 26.26
N VAL A 511 23.82 -21.83 27.36
CA VAL A 511 23.64 -20.49 27.95
C VAL A 511 24.15 -19.41 27.00
N MET A 512 25.29 -19.65 26.33
CA MET A 512 25.82 -18.71 25.33
C MET A 512 24.89 -18.56 24.11
N LEU A 513 24.18 -19.61 23.70
CA LEU A 513 23.16 -19.54 22.65
C LEU A 513 21.92 -18.77 23.11
N LEU A 514 21.48 -18.96 24.36
CA LEU A 514 20.35 -18.22 24.91
C LEU A 514 20.67 -16.73 25.03
N VAL A 515 21.88 -16.39 25.48
CA VAL A 515 22.41 -15.01 25.48
C VAL A 515 22.39 -14.41 24.08
N ARG A 516 22.91 -15.14 23.09
CA ARG A 516 22.89 -14.71 21.68
C ARG A 516 21.46 -14.44 21.21
N ALA A 517 20.51 -15.30 21.56
CA ALA A 517 19.12 -15.14 21.16
C ALA A 517 18.48 -13.89 21.79
N TYR A 518 18.73 -13.60 23.07
CA TYR A 518 18.29 -12.36 23.71
C TYR A 518 18.91 -11.11 23.11
N GLU A 519 20.21 -11.12 22.84
CA GLU A 519 20.90 -10.00 22.18
C GLU A 519 20.36 -9.78 20.77
N ASN A 520 20.23 -10.85 19.98
CA ASN A 520 19.70 -10.77 18.62
C ASN A 520 18.23 -10.30 18.61
N TYR A 521 17.40 -10.78 19.55
CA TYR A 521 16.04 -10.26 19.71
C TYR A 521 16.04 -8.76 20.01
N ALA A 522 16.87 -8.31 20.96
CA ALA A 522 16.94 -6.90 21.34
C ALA A 522 17.50 -5.98 20.24
N ILE A 523 18.43 -6.49 19.42
CA ILE A 523 19.17 -5.69 18.43
C ILE A 523 18.54 -5.78 17.04
N LEU A 524 18.05 -6.95 16.64
CA LEU A 524 17.56 -7.24 15.29
C LEU A 524 16.04 -7.48 15.24
N GLY A 525 15.46 -8.04 16.31
CA GLY A 525 14.04 -8.39 16.36
C GLY A 525 13.65 -9.63 15.54
N ASP A 526 12.44 -10.16 15.76
CA ASP A 526 11.98 -11.33 14.99
C ASP A 526 11.60 -10.94 13.56
N ASN A 527 12.07 -11.70 12.56
CA ASN A 527 11.88 -11.43 11.13
C ASN A 527 12.26 -9.98 10.72
N GLY A 528 13.21 -9.36 11.41
CA GLY A 528 13.64 -7.98 11.19
C GLY A 528 12.74 -6.91 11.84
N GLU A 529 11.74 -7.30 12.63
CA GLU A 529 10.89 -6.38 13.39
C GLU A 529 11.48 -6.11 14.77
N GLU A 530 12.28 -5.04 14.93
CA GLU A 530 12.83 -4.70 16.26
C GLU A 530 11.71 -4.47 17.32
N PRO A 531 11.90 -4.97 18.56
CA PRO A 531 10.93 -4.88 19.64
C PRO A 531 10.86 -3.46 20.26
N GLU A 532 9.87 -3.22 21.14
CA GLU A 532 9.76 -1.93 21.86
C GLU A 532 10.97 -1.67 22.78
N ASP A 533 11.29 -0.40 23.07
CA ASP A 533 12.51 -0.03 23.81
C ASP A 533 12.61 -0.68 25.20
N ASP A 534 11.49 -0.87 25.89
CA ASP A 534 11.44 -1.53 27.20
C ASP A 534 11.68 -3.04 27.09
N GLU A 535 11.22 -3.67 26.01
CA GLU A 535 11.52 -5.07 25.69
C GLU A 535 12.99 -5.28 25.31
N LYS A 536 13.58 -4.35 24.54
CA LYS A 536 15.03 -4.34 24.23
C LYS A 536 15.84 -4.29 25.51
N GLU A 537 15.56 -3.33 26.38
CA GLU A 537 16.27 -3.16 27.66
C GLU A 537 16.10 -4.41 28.53
N ARG A 538 14.90 -5.00 28.58
CA ARG A 538 14.62 -6.24 29.34
C ARG A 538 15.42 -7.43 28.81
N ALA A 539 15.47 -7.61 27.49
CA ALA A 539 16.20 -8.70 26.85
C ALA A 539 17.72 -8.57 27.05
N LEU A 540 18.30 -7.37 26.89
CA LEU A 540 19.73 -7.12 27.14
C LEU A 540 20.11 -7.33 28.60
N ASN A 541 19.27 -6.88 29.54
CA ASN A 541 19.48 -7.15 30.96
C ASN A 541 19.40 -8.66 31.29
N LYS A 542 18.52 -9.40 30.61
CA LYS A 542 18.42 -10.85 30.77
C LYS A 542 19.67 -11.57 30.22
N ALA A 543 20.19 -11.12 29.08
CA ALA A 543 21.46 -11.60 28.53
C ALA A 543 22.62 -11.39 29.52
N LEU A 544 22.71 -10.22 30.16
CA LEU A 544 23.73 -9.94 31.19
C LEU A 544 23.58 -10.82 32.44
N GLU A 545 22.36 -11.06 32.91
CA GLU A 545 22.09 -11.97 34.04
C GLU A 545 22.62 -13.37 33.74
N LEU A 546 22.35 -13.88 32.53
CA LEU A 546 22.82 -15.18 32.06
C LEU A 546 24.34 -15.22 31.93
N LEU A 547 24.96 -14.20 31.36
CA LEU A 547 26.42 -14.12 31.23
C LEU A 547 27.13 -14.11 32.60
N GLU A 548 26.61 -13.38 33.58
CA GLU A 548 27.15 -13.37 34.95
C GLU A 548 26.99 -14.73 35.63
N SER A 549 25.93 -15.48 35.34
CA SER A 549 25.73 -16.84 35.89
C SER A 549 26.84 -17.83 35.49
N ILE A 550 27.47 -17.61 34.33
CA ILE A 550 28.54 -18.45 33.77
C ILE A 550 29.92 -17.77 33.83
N ARG A 551 30.07 -16.67 34.58
CA ARG A 551 31.29 -15.87 34.61
C ARG A 551 32.57 -16.66 34.90
N GLU A 552 32.55 -17.55 35.90
CA GLU A 552 33.74 -18.35 36.27
C GLU A 552 34.29 -19.18 35.10
N ALA A 553 33.41 -19.63 34.19
CA ALA A 553 33.78 -20.38 33.00
C ALA A 553 34.08 -19.47 31.80
N GLY A 554 33.42 -18.31 31.71
CA GLY A 554 33.42 -17.44 30.54
C GLY A 554 34.45 -16.32 30.52
N GLU A 555 34.81 -15.71 31.66
CA GLU A 555 35.59 -14.45 31.68
C GLU A 555 36.97 -14.52 31.01
N SER A 556 37.52 -15.73 30.89
CA SER A 556 38.79 -15.99 30.20
C SER A 556 38.66 -16.30 28.70
N GLN A 557 37.44 -16.33 28.15
CA GLN A 557 37.13 -16.66 26.77
C GLN A 557 36.73 -15.41 25.97
N ALA A 558 37.22 -15.32 24.73
CA ALA A 558 36.90 -14.21 23.82
C ALA A 558 35.39 -14.08 23.56
N GLY A 559 34.71 -15.22 23.30
CA GLY A 559 33.27 -15.24 22.98
C GLY A 559 32.37 -14.71 24.09
N TRP A 560 32.71 -14.93 25.37
CA TRP A 560 31.94 -14.39 26.50
C TRP A 560 32.15 -12.87 26.63
N ASN A 561 33.40 -12.41 26.50
CA ASN A 561 33.71 -10.97 26.54
C ASN A 561 33.09 -10.23 25.35
N LYS A 562 32.98 -10.87 24.17
CA LYS A 562 32.25 -10.36 23.01
C LYS A 562 30.77 -10.12 23.32
N ARG A 563 30.09 -11.10 23.93
CA ARG A 563 28.67 -10.97 24.31
C ARG A 563 28.46 -9.89 25.38
N MET A 564 29.29 -9.86 26.42
CA MET A 564 29.26 -8.79 27.42
C MET A 564 29.44 -7.40 26.80
N ALA A 565 30.32 -7.26 25.81
CA ALA A 565 30.52 -6.00 25.11
C ALA A 565 29.28 -5.58 24.32
N TYR A 566 28.66 -6.49 23.55
CA TYR A 566 27.44 -6.18 22.80
C TYR A 566 26.27 -5.83 23.74
N ALA A 567 26.04 -6.62 24.79
CA ALA A 567 24.94 -6.35 25.71
C ALA A 567 25.05 -4.94 26.35
N TYR A 568 26.25 -4.51 26.74
CA TYR A 568 26.46 -3.16 27.27
C TYR A 568 26.49 -2.06 26.21
N GLN A 569 26.90 -2.37 24.98
CA GLN A 569 26.91 -1.39 23.89
C GLN A 569 25.50 -0.86 23.59
N TYR A 570 24.50 -1.75 23.62
CA TYR A 570 23.12 -1.41 23.28
C TYR A 570 22.26 -1.03 24.49
N LEU A 571 22.82 -1.04 25.70
CA LEU A 571 22.15 -0.54 26.90
C LEU A 571 22.41 0.95 27.08
N VAL A 572 21.35 1.68 27.41
CA VAL A 572 21.40 3.13 27.64
C VAL A 572 22.45 3.46 28.70
N GLU A 573 23.42 4.27 28.30
CA GLU A 573 24.49 4.80 29.16
C GLU A 573 25.43 3.76 29.79
N GLN A 574 25.81 2.71 29.06
CA GLN A 574 26.73 1.66 29.55
C GLN A 574 28.02 1.47 28.72
N GLU A 575 28.37 2.41 27.85
CA GLU A 575 29.49 2.34 26.91
C GLU A 575 30.86 2.15 27.58
N GLU A 576 31.09 2.72 28.77
CA GLU A 576 32.35 2.49 29.48
C GLU A 576 32.55 1.00 29.80
N LYS A 577 31.48 0.28 30.15
CA LYS A 577 31.53 -1.15 30.41
C LYS A 577 31.69 -1.94 29.12
N ALA A 578 30.98 -1.55 28.06
CA ALA A 578 31.13 -2.16 26.74
C ALA A 578 32.59 -2.12 26.27
N ILE A 579 33.27 -0.96 26.43
CA ILE A 579 34.68 -0.77 26.10
C ILE A 579 35.60 -1.66 26.94
N GLU A 580 35.32 -1.84 28.23
CA GLU A 580 36.12 -2.72 29.10
C GLU A 580 36.13 -4.17 28.58
N TYR A 581 34.94 -4.70 28.30
CA TYR A 581 34.79 -6.06 27.77
C TYR A 581 35.30 -6.19 26.33
N ALA A 582 35.09 -5.18 25.48
CA ALA A 582 35.60 -5.17 24.11
C ALA A 582 37.14 -5.13 24.06
N LYS A 583 37.81 -4.40 24.96
CA LYS A 583 39.28 -4.44 25.10
C LYS A 583 39.75 -5.84 25.49
N ARG A 584 39.07 -6.46 26.45
CA ARG A 584 39.40 -7.82 26.88
C ARG A 584 39.17 -8.85 25.76
N TRP A 585 38.11 -8.69 24.99
CA TRP A 585 37.85 -9.47 23.78
C TRP A 585 38.99 -9.31 22.76
N ALA A 586 39.41 -8.08 22.42
CA ALA A 586 40.52 -7.82 21.50
C ALA A 586 41.87 -8.39 21.97
N GLU A 587 42.11 -8.47 23.28
CA GLU A 587 43.30 -9.12 23.84
C GLU A 587 43.28 -10.65 23.68
N LEU A 588 42.10 -11.25 23.82
CA LEU A 588 41.91 -12.70 23.78
C LEU A 588 41.79 -13.23 22.36
N ASP A 589 41.28 -12.43 21.42
CA ASP A 589 41.19 -12.72 19.99
C ASP A 589 41.59 -11.51 19.11
N PRO A 590 42.89 -11.29 18.91
CA PRO A 590 43.38 -10.10 18.19
C PRO A 590 43.08 -10.08 16.69
N GLU A 591 42.68 -11.20 16.09
CA GLU A 591 42.37 -11.29 14.66
C GLU A 591 40.91 -10.86 14.37
N ASP A 592 40.05 -10.81 15.39
CA ASP A 592 38.67 -10.34 15.26
C ASP A 592 38.61 -8.80 15.33
N SER A 593 38.54 -8.16 14.17
CA SER A 593 38.47 -6.71 14.05
C SER A 593 37.18 -6.10 14.63
N SER A 594 36.13 -6.89 14.87
CA SER A 594 34.87 -6.39 15.41
C SER A 594 35.01 -5.85 16.84
N ALA A 595 35.97 -6.37 17.63
CA ALA A 595 36.24 -5.85 18.97
C ALA A 595 36.71 -4.38 18.94
N VAL A 596 37.49 -4.02 17.92
CA VAL A 596 37.99 -2.65 17.74
C VAL A 596 36.88 -1.72 17.27
N ALA A 597 35.96 -2.19 16.43
CA ALA A 597 34.79 -1.43 15.98
C ALA A 597 33.92 -1.01 17.17
N VAL A 598 33.56 -1.96 18.05
CA VAL A 598 32.76 -1.70 19.26
C VAL A 598 33.45 -0.67 20.18
N ILE A 599 34.77 -0.78 20.37
CA ILE A 599 35.52 0.20 21.18
C ILE A 599 35.40 1.61 20.59
N ASN A 600 35.51 1.75 19.27
CA ASN A 600 35.45 3.05 18.62
C ASN A 600 34.05 3.65 18.71
N GLU A 601 33.02 2.87 18.37
CA GLU A 601 31.61 3.29 18.45
C GLU A 601 31.23 3.75 19.87
N CYS A 602 31.61 2.98 20.89
CA CYS A 602 31.34 3.35 22.28
C CYS A 602 32.11 4.62 22.73
N ASN A 603 33.35 4.82 22.27
CA ASN A 603 34.10 6.03 22.62
C ASN A 603 33.49 7.29 21.99
N GLU A 604 32.96 7.18 20.78
CA GLU A 604 32.26 8.27 20.11
C GLU A 604 31.01 8.70 20.89
N GLU A 605 30.21 7.75 21.37
CA GLU A 605 29.03 8.05 22.20
C GLU A 605 29.37 8.70 23.55
N LEU A 606 30.44 8.26 24.20
CA LEU A 606 30.91 8.89 25.45
C LEU A 606 31.36 10.33 25.26
N GLU A 607 31.97 10.64 24.12
CA GLU A 607 32.38 12.00 23.81
C GLU A 607 31.15 12.89 23.56
N LYS A 608 30.14 12.40 22.81
CA LYS A 608 28.86 13.11 22.61
C LYS A 608 28.18 13.49 23.93
N ARG A 609 28.19 12.60 24.94
CA ARG A 609 27.59 12.89 26.26
C ARG A 609 28.33 13.93 27.08
N LYS A 610 29.67 13.93 27.06
CA LYS A 610 30.45 14.95 27.77
C LYS A 610 30.09 16.35 27.29
N ILE A 611 29.92 16.53 25.98
CA ILE A 611 29.52 17.82 25.42
C ILE A 611 28.10 18.25 25.85
N LYS A 612 27.16 17.30 25.98
CA LYS A 612 25.76 17.59 26.40
C LYS A 612 25.65 18.04 27.87
N CYS A 613 26.55 17.56 28.74
CA CYS A 613 26.51 17.89 30.16
C CYS A 613 27.12 19.27 30.47
N GLU A 614 28.03 19.76 29.63
CA GLU A 614 28.65 21.09 29.75
C GLU A 614 27.73 22.22 29.24
N SER A 615 26.71 21.93 28.44
CA SER A 615 25.74 22.94 27.97
C SER A 615 24.55 23.18 28.90
N CYS A 616 24.38 22.40 29.97
CA CYS A 616 23.22 22.47 30.88
C CYS A 616 23.41 23.38 32.11
N CYS A 617 24.53 24.08 32.23
CA CYS A 617 24.83 24.95 33.35
C CYS A 617 25.10 26.39 32.90
N ASP A 618 24.05 27.10 32.48
CA ASP A 618 23.93 28.56 32.62
C ASP A 618 22.51 28.99 32.21
N ASP A 619 21.65 29.24 33.21
CA ASP A 619 20.35 29.91 33.01
C ASP A 619 20.15 30.92 34.16
N ASP A 620 20.16 32.21 33.83
CA ASP A 620 19.17 33.21 34.24
C ASP A 620 19.61 34.63 33.81
N ASN A 621 18.88 35.21 32.84
CA ASN A 621 18.18 36.51 32.96
C ASN A 621 17.74 37.02 31.59
N GLY A 622 16.45 37.28 31.43
CA GLY A 622 15.86 37.83 30.21
C GLY A 622 16.04 39.33 30.02
N ASP A 623 15.79 39.80 28.80
CA ASP A 623 15.09 41.07 28.53
C ASP A 623 14.75 41.19 27.03
N ASN A 624 13.50 41.56 26.75
CA ASN A 624 12.90 41.73 25.42
C ASN A 624 13.28 43.10 24.83
N LYS A 625 14.00 43.11 23.70
CA LYS A 625 14.26 44.29 22.84
C LYS A 625 13.86 43.92 21.41
N SER A 626 13.17 44.83 20.69
CA SER A 626 12.94 44.67 19.26
C SER A 626 14.28 44.70 18.52
N ILE A 627 14.75 43.53 18.12
CA ILE A 627 15.94 43.32 17.31
C ILE A 627 15.55 43.60 15.85
N ALA A 628 16.36 44.37 15.13
CA ALA A 628 16.17 44.53 13.68
C ALA A 628 16.44 43.17 13.01
N PRO A 629 15.68 42.76 12.00
CA PRO A 629 15.83 41.43 11.44
C PRO A 629 17.23 41.23 10.89
N GLU A 630 17.78 40.03 11.08
CA GLU A 630 19.06 39.65 10.51
C GLU A 630 18.93 39.56 8.98
N MET A 631 19.90 40.13 8.28
CA MET A 631 19.92 40.24 6.82
C MET A 631 21.35 40.12 6.32
N TYR A 632 21.50 39.54 5.13
CA TYR A 632 22.74 39.64 4.37
C TYR A 632 23.05 41.09 3.99
N SER A 633 24.34 41.39 3.83
CA SER A 633 24.80 42.61 3.18
C SER A 633 24.52 42.58 1.67
N GLU A 634 24.53 43.74 1.02
CA GLU A 634 24.31 43.85 -0.43
C GLU A 634 25.30 42.97 -1.22
N ASP A 635 26.57 42.91 -0.80
CA ASP A 635 27.61 42.10 -1.47
C ASP A 635 27.38 40.59 -1.31
N GLU A 636 26.85 40.14 -0.15
CA GLU A 636 26.52 38.73 0.10
C GLU A 636 25.28 38.30 -0.69
N ILE A 637 24.25 39.15 -0.77
CA ILE A 637 23.06 38.91 -1.62
C ILE A 637 23.49 38.74 -3.07
N ASP A 638 24.35 39.63 -3.57
CA ASP A 638 24.86 39.61 -4.94
C ASP A 638 25.63 38.31 -5.27
N ILE A 639 26.21 37.63 -4.28
CA ILE A 639 26.93 36.35 -4.42
C ILE A 639 25.94 35.18 -4.38
N ILE A 640 25.00 35.22 -3.45
CA ILE A 640 23.97 34.19 -3.31
C ILE A 640 23.05 34.16 -4.53
N GLU A 641 22.62 35.32 -5.05
CA GLU A 641 21.83 35.40 -6.28
C GLU A 641 22.57 34.75 -7.46
N LYS A 642 23.85 35.08 -7.65
CA LYS A 642 24.68 34.48 -8.71
C LYS A 642 24.87 32.98 -8.53
N HIS A 643 24.99 32.50 -7.28
CA HIS A 643 25.05 31.07 -6.97
C HIS A 643 23.75 30.37 -7.34
N ILE A 644 22.60 30.95 -6.96
CA ILE A 644 21.27 30.42 -7.30
C ILE A 644 21.09 30.38 -8.82
N GLU A 645 21.37 31.46 -9.53
CA GLU A 645 21.27 31.54 -10.99
C GLU A 645 22.16 30.52 -11.71
N HIS A 646 23.37 30.30 -11.19
CA HIS A 646 24.34 29.40 -11.81
C HIS A 646 24.00 27.91 -11.64
N TYR A 647 23.52 27.51 -10.46
CA TYR A 647 23.33 26.09 -10.11
C TYR A 647 21.88 25.63 -10.14
N TYR A 648 20.91 26.51 -9.89
CA TYR A 648 19.48 26.17 -9.82
C TYR A 648 18.70 26.76 -10.99
N GLY A 649 19.13 27.91 -11.51
CA GLY A 649 18.58 28.53 -12.72
C GLY A 649 18.13 29.97 -12.51
N ASN A 650 17.88 30.67 -13.62
CA ASN A 650 17.48 32.08 -13.59
C ASN A 650 16.09 32.24 -12.97
N PHE A 651 15.92 33.25 -12.12
CA PHE A 651 14.63 33.62 -11.54
C PHE A 651 14.31 35.10 -11.82
N GLU A 652 13.13 35.37 -12.36
CA GLU A 652 12.61 36.75 -12.52
C GLU A 652 11.64 37.13 -11.40
N PHE A 653 11.12 36.14 -10.66
CA PHE A 653 10.10 36.31 -9.65
C PHE A 653 10.62 35.93 -8.26
N VAL A 654 10.42 36.84 -7.30
CA VAL A 654 10.77 36.65 -5.89
C VAL A 654 9.53 36.91 -5.03
N PHE A 655 9.22 35.99 -4.14
CA PHE A 655 8.19 36.20 -3.13
C PHE A 655 8.77 37.00 -1.96
N HIS A 656 8.68 38.32 -2.05
CA HIS A 656 9.20 39.20 -1.01
C HIS A 656 8.45 39.06 0.31
N GLU A 657 9.19 38.92 1.39
CA GLU A 657 8.63 38.93 2.73
C GLU A 657 8.19 40.34 3.14
N LYS A 658 6.94 40.47 3.56
CA LYS A 658 6.36 41.78 3.92
C LYS A 658 6.64 42.20 5.36
N VAL A 659 6.84 41.24 6.25
CA VAL A 659 7.03 41.45 7.68
C VAL A 659 8.06 40.43 8.16
N SER A 660 9.18 40.92 8.67
CA SER A 660 10.31 40.10 9.12
C SER A 660 10.53 40.36 10.61
N PRO A 661 10.05 39.47 11.49
CA PRO A 661 10.15 39.66 12.93
C PRO A 661 11.56 39.35 13.48
N ASP A 662 12.33 38.54 12.78
CA ASP A 662 13.59 37.91 13.22
C ASP A 662 14.64 37.85 12.11
N ILE A 663 14.31 37.21 10.99
CA ILE A 663 15.12 37.10 9.76
C ILE A 663 14.26 37.57 8.59
N HIS A 664 14.90 38.16 7.56
CA HIS A 664 14.23 38.51 6.31
C HIS A 664 14.42 37.40 5.28
N VAL A 665 13.37 36.62 5.00
CA VAL A 665 13.46 35.45 4.10
C VAL A 665 12.61 35.67 2.86
N ASP A 666 13.28 35.98 1.76
CA ASP A 666 12.69 35.96 0.43
C ASP A 666 12.72 34.54 -0.14
N ILE A 667 11.85 34.26 -1.12
CA ILE A 667 11.84 32.98 -1.83
C ILE A 667 11.96 33.24 -3.32
N CYS A 668 13.08 32.81 -3.90
CA CYS A 668 13.34 32.87 -5.33
C CYS A 668 12.55 31.77 -6.04
N LEU A 669 11.82 32.14 -7.09
CA LEU A 669 11.05 31.21 -7.92
C LEU A 669 11.77 31.00 -9.26
N ILE A 670 12.37 29.83 -9.40
CA ILE A 670 12.96 29.36 -10.65
C ILE A 670 11.89 28.59 -11.41
N PRO A 671 11.48 29.03 -12.62
CA PRO A 671 10.51 28.32 -13.44
C PRO A 671 11.11 27.04 -14.07
N PRO A 672 10.27 26.07 -14.48
CA PRO A 672 10.69 24.93 -15.28
C PRO A 672 11.52 25.35 -16.50
N SER A 673 12.55 24.57 -16.82
CA SER A 673 13.41 24.73 -17.98
C SER A 673 13.44 23.44 -18.82
N GLU A 674 14.07 23.47 -19.99
CA GLU A 674 14.26 22.27 -20.82
C GLU A 674 15.10 21.19 -20.11
N GLU A 675 15.96 21.56 -19.14
CA GLU A 675 16.81 20.64 -18.39
C GLU A 675 16.17 20.18 -17.06
N CYS A 676 15.16 20.90 -16.56
CA CYS A 676 14.47 20.62 -15.30
C CYS A 676 12.98 20.95 -15.45
N ASN A 677 12.12 19.95 -15.67
CA ASN A 677 10.68 20.16 -15.88
C ASN A 677 9.88 20.34 -14.56
N TRP A 678 10.37 21.19 -13.66
CA TRP A 678 9.73 21.50 -12.38
C TRP A 678 10.08 22.90 -11.88
N TYR A 679 9.26 23.43 -10.98
CA TYR A 679 9.59 24.65 -10.25
C TYR A 679 10.61 24.34 -9.16
N THR A 680 11.60 25.23 -8.99
CA THR A 680 12.50 25.20 -7.84
C THR A 680 12.28 26.46 -7.02
N LEU A 681 11.98 26.30 -5.73
CA LEU A 681 11.89 27.40 -4.78
C LEU A 681 13.10 27.36 -3.85
N VAL A 682 13.80 28.48 -3.73
CA VAL A 682 15.00 28.61 -2.91
C VAL A 682 14.82 29.76 -1.93
N THR A 683 15.10 29.55 -0.65
CA THR A 683 15.15 30.66 0.30
C THR A 683 16.35 31.54 0.01
N MET A 684 16.18 32.84 0.22
CA MET A 684 17.27 33.81 0.19
C MET A 684 17.11 34.69 1.42
N GLY A 685 17.94 34.44 2.43
CA GLY A 685 17.98 35.20 3.66
C GLY A 685 17.99 34.36 4.94
N MET A 686 17.78 33.05 4.85
CA MET A 686 17.87 32.17 6.03
C MET A 686 19.29 32.17 6.60
N GLY A 687 20.31 32.04 5.75
CA GLY A 687 21.70 31.95 6.18
C GLY A 687 22.31 33.29 6.62
N ALA A 688 21.51 34.36 6.66
CA ALA A 688 21.88 35.58 7.38
C ALA A 688 21.96 35.33 8.89
N HIS A 689 21.21 34.34 9.38
CA HIS A 689 21.25 33.89 10.76
C HIS A 689 22.29 32.78 10.96
N LEU A 690 23.11 32.95 12.01
CA LEU A 690 24.07 31.94 12.44
C LEU A 690 23.36 30.91 13.33
N MET A 691 23.16 29.70 12.79
CA MET A 691 22.55 28.59 13.51
C MET A 691 23.45 28.10 14.65
N ASN A 692 22.83 27.53 15.69
CA ASN A 692 23.54 27.05 16.86
C ASN A 692 24.14 25.65 16.61
N VAL A 693 25.24 25.59 15.86
CA VAL A 693 25.97 24.36 15.53
C VAL A 693 26.88 23.94 16.69
N PRO A 694 26.89 22.66 17.10
CA PRO A 694 27.79 22.14 18.13
C PRO A 694 29.26 22.45 17.81
N ASN A 695 30.04 22.85 18.83
CA ASN A 695 31.45 23.25 18.66
C ASN A 695 32.33 22.19 17.95
N GLN A 696 31.96 20.92 18.01
CA GLN A 696 32.67 19.81 17.36
C GLN A 696 32.58 19.85 15.82
N LEU A 697 31.52 20.48 15.28
CA LEU A 697 31.24 20.58 13.84
C LEU A 697 31.58 21.97 13.27
N LYS A 698 32.24 22.84 14.06
CA LYS A 698 32.62 24.19 13.63
C LYS A 698 33.67 24.21 12.51
N GLU A 699 34.44 23.14 12.36
CA GLU A 699 35.38 23.02 11.24
C GLU A 699 34.67 22.67 9.92
N ASP A 700 33.40 22.24 9.98
CA ASP A 700 32.60 21.83 8.84
C ASP A 700 31.76 22.98 8.23
N GLN A 701 31.84 24.20 8.77
CA GLN A 701 31.15 25.41 8.28
C GLN A 701 29.63 25.25 8.05
N LEU A 702 28.93 24.68 9.02
CA LEU A 702 27.49 24.37 8.94
C LEU A 702 26.58 25.46 9.53
N GLU A 703 27.14 26.59 9.95
CA GLU A 703 26.44 27.64 10.70
C GLU A 703 25.40 28.40 9.86
N ARG A 704 25.47 28.32 8.53
CA ARG A 704 24.57 29.02 7.61
C ARG A 704 23.96 28.07 6.61
N ALA A 705 22.67 28.22 6.34
CA ALA A 705 21.98 27.42 5.35
C ALA A 705 20.88 28.20 4.60
N GLU A 706 20.58 27.75 3.38
CA GLU A 706 19.37 28.05 2.62
C GLU A 706 18.63 26.74 2.29
N LEU A 707 17.32 26.84 2.12
CA LEU A 707 16.43 25.71 1.88
C LEU A 707 15.92 25.71 0.43
N VAL A 708 15.83 24.51 -0.13
CA VAL A 708 15.36 24.26 -1.49
C VAL A 708 14.15 23.34 -1.43
N ILE A 709 13.16 23.57 -2.29
CA ILE A 709 12.06 22.62 -2.50
C ILE A 709 11.66 22.62 -3.98
N CYS A 710 11.53 21.42 -4.55
CA CYS A 710 11.19 21.23 -5.96
C CYS A 710 9.72 20.81 -6.09
N LEU A 711 8.95 21.54 -6.89
CA LEU A 711 7.52 21.34 -7.08
C LEU A 711 7.22 21.00 -8.56
N PRO A 712 6.35 20.03 -8.85
CA PRO A 712 6.04 19.64 -10.22
C PRO A 712 5.41 20.79 -11.02
N GLU A 713 5.54 20.74 -12.36
CA GLU A 713 5.06 21.78 -13.29
C GLU A 713 3.57 22.13 -13.11
N TYR A 714 2.74 21.18 -12.66
CA TYR A 714 1.32 21.43 -12.46
C TYR A 714 1.00 22.37 -11.28
N TRP A 715 1.96 22.65 -10.38
CA TRP A 715 1.75 23.42 -9.15
C TRP A 715 1.37 24.88 -9.44
N LYS A 716 0.31 25.38 -8.78
CA LYS A 716 -0.22 26.74 -9.03
C LYS A 716 0.38 27.75 -8.06
N LEU A 717 1.28 28.61 -8.58
CA LEU A 717 2.03 29.60 -7.79
C LEU A 717 1.54 31.05 -7.99
N ASP A 718 0.43 31.27 -8.70
CA ASP A 718 -0.16 32.60 -8.83
C ASP A 718 -0.94 33.02 -7.58
N LYS A 719 -1.09 34.34 -7.42
CA LYS A 719 -1.68 34.97 -6.25
C LYS A 719 -3.11 34.50 -5.92
N GLU A 720 -3.89 34.06 -6.91
CA GLU A 720 -5.26 33.62 -6.67
C GLU A 720 -5.27 32.21 -6.07
N HIS A 721 -4.47 31.29 -6.60
CA HIS A 721 -4.38 29.91 -6.10
C HIS A 721 -3.67 29.82 -4.74
N LEU A 722 -2.67 30.66 -4.47
CA LEU A 722 -1.97 30.71 -3.18
C LEU A 722 -2.84 31.15 -1.98
N LYS A 723 -4.14 31.41 -2.18
CA LYS A 723 -5.13 31.57 -1.09
C LYS A 723 -5.58 30.25 -0.49
N ASP A 724 -5.35 29.13 -1.18
CA ASP A 724 -5.75 27.78 -0.79
C ASP A 724 -4.54 27.00 -0.26
N GLU A 725 -4.71 26.35 0.90
CA GLU A 725 -3.64 25.63 1.59
C GLU A 725 -3.11 24.44 0.79
N LYS A 726 -3.88 23.88 -0.14
CA LYS A 726 -3.38 22.82 -1.04
C LYS A 726 -2.20 23.26 -1.90
N TRP A 727 -2.15 24.55 -2.26
CA TRP A 727 -1.08 25.13 -3.09
C TRP A 727 -0.03 25.88 -2.26
N TYR A 728 -0.44 26.47 -1.14
CA TYR A 728 0.41 27.36 -0.34
C TYR A 728 1.36 26.64 0.62
N TRP A 729 1.03 25.42 1.05
CA TRP A 729 1.78 24.73 2.11
C TRP A 729 3.29 24.59 1.87
N PRO A 730 3.85 24.42 0.65
CA PRO A 730 5.31 24.34 0.47
C PRO A 730 6.01 25.67 0.77
N ILE A 731 5.38 26.80 0.42
CA ILE A 731 5.89 28.14 0.72
C ILE A 731 5.84 28.38 2.23
N ARG A 732 4.77 27.93 2.90
CA ARG A 732 4.66 28.00 4.36
C ARG A 732 5.73 27.15 5.03
N LEU A 733 5.94 25.92 4.56
CA LEU A 733 6.94 24.98 5.07
C LEU A 733 8.36 25.57 5.02
N LEU A 734 8.75 26.16 3.88
CA LEU A 734 10.05 26.86 3.76
C LEU A 734 10.21 27.96 4.82
N LYS A 735 9.18 28.76 5.04
CA LYS A 735 9.22 29.88 6.00
C LYS A 735 9.26 29.44 7.46
N GLU A 736 8.58 28.34 7.78
CA GLU A 736 8.60 27.72 9.11
C GLU A 736 9.99 27.12 9.39
N LEU A 737 10.54 26.35 8.45
CA LEU A 737 11.86 25.75 8.59
C LEU A 737 13.00 26.77 8.61
N ALA A 738 12.90 27.87 7.86
CA ALA A 738 13.90 28.94 7.89
C ALA A 738 14.04 29.59 9.28
N ARG A 739 12.95 29.62 10.06
CA ARG A 739 12.92 30.20 11.42
C ARG A 739 13.19 29.19 12.52
N PHE A 740 13.04 27.90 12.22
CA PHE A 740 13.18 26.81 13.16
C PHE A 740 14.51 26.85 13.97
N PRO A 741 15.69 27.13 13.37
CA PRO A 741 16.94 27.27 14.12
C PRO A 741 16.91 28.36 15.19
N GLY A 742 16.40 29.55 14.85
CA GLY A 742 16.34 30.70 15.77
C GLY A 742 15.31 30.52 16.88
N GLU A 743 14.13 29.98 16.55
CA GLU A 743 13.05 29.75 17.51
C GLU A 743 13.37 28.66 18.54
N ASN A 744 14.12 27.63 18.13
CA ASN A 744 14.44 26.47 18.96
C ASN A 744 15.89 26.44 19.43
N ASN A 745 16.67 27.49 19.14
CA ASN A 745 18.10 27.58 19.43
C ASN A 745 18.89 26.35 18.99
N THR A 746 18.66 25.94 17.73
CA THR A 746 19.18 24.71 17.12
C THR A 746 19.81 25.00 15.75
N TRP A 747 20.10 23.96 14.97
CA TRP A 747 20.62 24.04 13.62
C TRP A 747 20.00 22.98 12.70
N LEU A 748 20.04 23.23 11.39
CA LEU A 748 19.56 22.32 10.36
C LEU A 748 20.73 21.89 9.47
N GLY A 749 20.79 20.61 9.16
CA GLY A 749 21.87 20.00 8.37
C GLY A 749 21.38 18.76 7.63
N TRP A 750 22.24 18.20 6.78
CA TRP A 750 21.93 16.99 6.01
C TRP A 750 21.48 15.83 6.93
N GLY A 751 20.40 15.15 6.55
CA GLY A 751 19.80 14.07 7.30
C GLY A 751 18.99 14.49 8.53
N HIS A 752 18.91 15.78 8.87
CA HIS A 752 18.01 16.24 9.94
C HIS A 752 16.55 16.08 9.52
N THR A 753 15.69 15.84 10.51
CA THR A 753 14.25 15.68 10.33
C THR A 753 13.46 16.60 11.25
N VAL A 754 12.35 17.13 10.76
CA VAL A 754 11.41 17.96 11.52
C VAL A 754 10.00 17.38 11.37
N SER A 755 9.30 17.14 12.49
CA SER A 755 7.93 16.64 12.53
C SER A 755 6.93 17.75 12.83
N TYR A 756 5.69 17.61 12.35
CA TYR A 756 4.61 18.59 12.54
C TYR A 756 3.41 17.95 13.25
N ASP A 757 2.63 18.77 13.97
CA ASP A 757 1.38 18.36 14.61
C ASP A 757 0.28 18.16 13.55
N GLY A 758 0.30 16.98 12.91
CA GLY A 758 -0.63 16.58 11.86
C GLY A 758 -0.11 16.84 10.43
N PRO A 759 -0.95 16.59 9.41
CA PRO A 759 -0.52 16.69 8.03
C PRO A 759 -0.22 18.13 7.57
N LEU A 760 0.73 18.26 6.65
CA LEU A 760 1.18 19.53 6.07
C LEU A 760 0.06 20.27 5.31
N SER A 761 -0.94 19.56 4.80
CA SER A 761 -2.14 20.13 4.17
C SER A 761 -3.29 19.15 4.25
N TYR A 762 -4.53 19.61 4.07
CA TYR A 762 -5.73 18.76 4.09
C TYR A 762 -5.80 17.78 2.90
N THR A 763 -4.91 17.90 1.93
CA THR A 763 -4.83 17.06 0.73
C THR A 763 -3.76 15.96 0.82
N THR A 764 -3.02 15.84 1.93
CA THR A 764 -1.93 14.88 2.09
C THR A 764 -1.88 14.36 3.53
N GLU A 765 -1.21 13.23 3.76
CA GLU A 765 -0.90 12.73 5.11
C GLU A 765 0.60 12.91 5.45
N LEU A 766 1.37 13.58 4.58
CA LEU A 766 2.77 13.96 4.87
C LEU A 766 2.79 14.87 6.09
N CYS A 767 3.55 14.50 7.12
CA CYS A 767 3.54 15.16 8.44
C CYS A 767 4.95 15.39 9.02
N ALA A 768 5.98 15.20 8.21
CA ALA A 768 7.37 15.45 8.58
C ALA A 768 8.19 15.90 7.36
N SER A 769 9.45 16.27 7.59
CA SER A 769 10.40 16.70 6.56
C SER A 769 11.78 16.12 6.87
N ILE A 770 12.55 15.72 5.85
CA ILE A 770 13.99 15.44 5.92
C ILE A 770 14.78 16.40 5.04
N LEU A 771 15.98 16.78 5.47
CA LEU A 771 16.90 17.62 4.72
C LEU A 771 17.93 16.75 4.00
N ILE A 772 18.06 16.91 2.69
CA ILE A 772 19.04 16.20 1.86
C ILE A 772 19.80 17.18 0.96
N ASN A 773 20.78 16.68 0.22
CA ASN A 773 21.47 17.49 -0.77
C ASN A 773 20.58 17.72 -2.00
N PRO A 774 20.50 18.95 -2.52
CA PRO A 774 19.72 19.23 -3.72
C PRO A 774 20.34 18.56 -4.97
N PRO A 775 19.50 18.10 -5.91
CA PRO A 775 19.90 17.54 -7.20
C PRO A 775 20.30 18.69 -8.11
N CYS A 776 21.53 19.17 -7.96
CA CYS A 776 22.06 20.17 -8.87
C CYS A 776 22.57 19.48 -10.15
N GLY A 777 22.04 19.88 -11.31
CA GLY A 777 22.46 19.39 -12.63
C GLY A 777 23.94 19.68 -12.95
N ASN A 778 24.58 20.57 -12.18
CA ASN A 778 26.02 20.81 -12.17
C ASN A 778 26.58 20.48 -10.78
N ILE A 779 27.63 19.66 -10.72
CA ILE A 779 28.35 19.31 -9.48
C ILE A 779 28.82 20.60 -8.78
N GLY A 780 28.36 20.85 -7.53
CA GLY A 780 28.87 21.94 -6.69
C GLY A 780 27.85 22.95 -6.14
N GLY A 781 26.54 22.75 -6.36
CA GLY A 781 25.51 23.70 -5.93
C GLY A 781 25.19 23.72 -4.43
N ASN A 782 25.75 22.80 -3.64
CA ASN A 782 25.39 22.59 -2.23
C ASN A 782 26.00 23.61 -1.26
N THR A 783 27.00 24.38 -1.69
CA THR A 783 27.75 25.31 -0.82
C THR A 783 28.10 26.58 -1.58
N CYS A 784 27.83 27.75 -1.00
CA CYS A 784 28.20 29.06 -1.52
C CYS A 784 29.19 29.74 -0.56
N THR A 785 30.38 30.12 -1.04
CA THR A 785 31.39 30.81 -0.22
C THR A 785 31.17 32.32 -0.23
N LEU A 786 31.01 32.92 0.95
CA LEU A 786 30.85 34.36 1.17
C LEU A 786 32.20 35.12 1.12
N PRO A 787 32.21 36.47 1.01
CA PRO A 787 33.44 37.26 0.87
C PRO A 787 34.46 37.10 2.02
N ASP A 788 33.98 36.78 3.21
CA ASP A 788 34.80 36.56 4.41
C ASP A 788 35.36 35.14 4.51
N GLY A 789 34.93 34.24 3.62
CA GLY A 789 35.33 32.84 3.55
C GLY A 789 34.39 31.88 4.26
N GLU A 790 33.32 32.36 4.91
CA GLU A 790 32.28 31.49 5.48
C GLU A 790 31.45 30.83 4.37
N GLU A 791 30.84 29.68 4.65
CA GLU A 791 30.02 28.93 3.69
C GLU A 791 28.54 28.94 4.06
N VAL A 792 27.69 29.08 3.04
CA VAL A 792 26.23 28.90 3.11
C VAL A 792 25.87 27.58 2.45
N ASN A 793 25.31 26.65 3.22
CA ASN A 793 24.92 25.33 2.77
C ASN A 793 23.50 25.34 2.16
N PHE A 794 23.25 24.56 1.13
CA PHE A 794 21.93 24.43 0.52
C PHE A 794 21.37 23.03 0.77
N TYR A 795 20.19 22.95 1.37
CA TYR A 795 19.52 21.69 1.67
C TYR A 795 18.15 21.63 1.03
N GLN A 796 17.87 20.55 0.31
CA GLN A 796 16.53 20.28 -0.16
C GLN A 796 15.68 19.66 0.94
N ILE A 797 14.44 20.14 1.05
CA ILE A 797 13.41 19.58 1.92
C ILE A 797 12.62 18.51 1.17
N ILE A 798 12.60 17.29 1.72
CA ILE A 798 11.71 16.20 1.29
C ILE A 798 10.66 15.94 2.38
N PRO A 799 9.37 16.19 2.11
CA PRO A 799 8.29 15.83 3.01
C PRO A 799 8.18 14.31 3.19
N LEU A 800 7.89 13.87 4.41
CA LEU A 800 7.77 12.47 4.84
C LEU A 800 6.41 12.15 5.45
N TYR A 801 5.97 10.91 5.31
CA TYR A 801 4.92 10.32 6.12
C TYR A 801 5.43 10.03 7.55
N GLY A 802 4.50 9.87 8.50
CA GLY A 802 4.83 9.50 9.88
C GLY A 802 5.68 8.23 9.94
N ASP A 803 5.26 7.16 9.25
CA ASP A 803 6.00 5.90 9.28
C ASP A 803 7.39 6.03 8.62
N GLU A 804 7.55 6.87 7.58
CA GLU A 804 8.86 7.11 6.95
C GLU A 804 9.81 7.85 7.88
N LEU A 805 9.29 8.82 8.64
CA LEU A 805 10.05 9.48 9.69
C LEU A 805 10.47 8.44 10.75
N GLU A 806 9.55 7.60 11.22
CA GLU A 806 9.85 6.55 12.19
C GLU A 806 10.92 5.57 11.67
N PHE A 807 10.78 5.11 10.42
CA PHE A 807 11.78 4.26 9.78
C PHE A 807 13.12 4.96 9.67
N LYS A 808 13.18 6.23 9.26
CA LYS A 808 14.44 6.99 9.23
C LYS A 808 15.06 7.10 10.60
N LEU A 809 14.27 7.38 11.64
CA LEU A 809 14.76 7.48 13.01
C LEU A 809 15.32 6.13 13.50
N LYS A 810 14.72 5.02 13.07
CA LYS A 810 15.15 3.64 13.38
C LYS A 810 16.36 3.17 12.57
N ASN A 811 16.40 3.47 11.26
CA ASN A 811 17.29 2.85 10.29
C ASN A 811 18.38 3.79 9.76
N GLY A 812 18.29 5.09 10.05
CA GLY A 812 19.18 6.12 9.54
C GLY A 812 18.78 6.67 8.18
N THR A 813 19.34 7.84 7.85
CA THR A 813 19.02 8.58 6.62
C THR A 813 19.31 7.78 5.36
N GLN A 814 20.48 7.13 5.26
CA GLN A 814 20.88 6.44 4.03
C GLN A 814 19.92 5.31 3.67
N LYS A 815 19.52 4.47 4.63
CA LYS A 815 18.58 3.38 4.39
C LYS A 815 17.19 3.86 3.95
N LEU A 816 16.74 5.01 4.47
CA LEU A 816 15.50 5.62 3.98
C LEU A 816 15.68 6.07 2.54
N LEU A 817 16.79 6.74 2.23
CA LEU A 817 17.09 7.20 0.87
C LEU A 817 17.26 6.04 -0.12
N ASP A 818 17.84 4.91 0.29
CA ASP A 818 17.96 3.72 -0.56
C ASP A 818 16.58 3.12 -0.92
N LYS A 819 15.56 3.33 -0.08
CA LYS A 819 14.16 2.97 -0.36
C LYS A 819 13.39 4.05 -1.15
N MET A 820 13.96 5.24 -1.28
CA MET A 820 13.37 6.34 -2.03
C MET A 820 13.95 6.33 -3.44
N ASN A 821 13.09 6.22 -4.46
CA ASN A 821 13.54 6.33 -5.85
C ASN A 821 14.00 7.78 -6.18
N ASP A 822 14.73 7.96 -7.28
CA ASP A 822 15.22 9.29 -7.72
C ASP A 822 14.09 10.32 -7.93
N ASN A 823 12.84 9.86 -8.09
CA ASN A 823 11.65 10.71 -8.18
C ASN A 823 11.21 11.36 -6.85
N ILE A 824 11.79 10.96 -5.71
CA ILE A 824 11.53 11.56 -4.40
C ILE A 824 11.93 13.05 -4.35
N LEU A 825 12.82 13.46 -5.25
CA LEU A 825 13.31 14.83 -5.38
C LEU A 825 12.21 15.82 -5.74
N LEU A 826 11.05 15.36 -6.21
CA LEU A 826 9.88 16.19 -6.48
C LEU A 826 8.84 15.99 -5.38
N VAL A 827 8.32 17.10 -4.85
CA VAL A 827 7.20 17.03 -3.91
C VAL A 827 5.97 16.46 -4.60
N ASN A 828 5.60 15.25 -4.20
CA ASN A 828 4.34 14.62 -4.57
C ASN A 828 3.49 14.38 -3.31
N PRO A 829 2.43 15.19 -3.08
CA PRO A 829 1.58 15.07 -1.89
C PRO A 829 0.75 13.78 -1.84
N HIS A 830 0.70 13.03 -2.95
CA HIS A 830 -0.08 11.80 -3.09
C HIS A 830 0.79 10.57 -3.35
N ARG A 831 2.13 10.69 -3.25
CA ARG A 831 3.04 9.53 -3.39
C ARG A 831 2.72 8.50 -2.33
N LEU A 832 2.92 7.21 -2.62
CA LEU A 832 2.87 6.22 -1.55
C LEU A 832 3.98 6.47 -0.53
N ASN A 833 3.68 6.10 0.71
CA ASN A 833 4.72 5.91 1.71
C ASN A 833 5.70 4.84 1.20
N VAL A 834 7.00 5.13 1.19
CA VAL A 834 8.02 4.23 0.63
C VAL A 834 8.17 2.92 1.40
N LEU A 835 7.72 2.88 2.65
CA LEU A 835 7.63 1.66 3.46
C LEU A 835 6.40 0.83 3.14
N ASN A 836 5.42 1.46 2.50
CA ASN A 836 4.24 0.82 1.94
C ASN A 836 4.53 0.35 0.49
N GLN A 837 5.78 0.16 0.09
CA GLN A 837 6.11 -0.65 -1.08
C GLN A 837 6.44 -2.05 -0.52
N ILE A 838 5.62 -3.07 -0.84
CA ILE A 838 5.95 -4.42 -0.40
C ILE A 838 7.05 -4.93 -1.33
N ASP A 839 8.23 -5.22 -0.78
CA ASP A 839 9.13 -6.23 -1.36
C ASP A 839 8.43 -7.58 -1.25
N ILE A 840 7.58 -7.95 -2.22
CA ILE A 840 7.13 -9.34 -2.38
C ILE A 840 8.24 -10.09 -3.12
N GLU A 841 9.47 -10.00 -2.61
CA GLU A 841 10.59 -10.83 -3.03
C GLU A 841 10.85 -11.87 -1.95
N ASN A 842 9.98 -12.90 -1.93
CA ASN A 842 10.39 -14.27 -1.69
C ASN A 842 9.22 -15.24 -1.93
N PRO A 843 9.16 -15.94 -3.07
CA PRO A 843 8.41 -17.19 -3.12
C PRO A 843 9.11 -18.20 -2.20
N LEU A 844 8.55 -18.46 -1.02
CA LEU A 844 9.08 -19.53 -0.18
C LEU A 844 8.80 -20.89 -0.80
N VAL A 845 9.91 -21.52 -1.14
CA VAL A 845 10.14 -22.95 -1.23
C VAL A 845 9.55 -23.68 0.00
N GLU A 846 8.89 -24.81 -0.27
CA GLU A 846 8.49 -25.89 0.64
C GLU A 846 7.20 -25.71 1.49
N LEU A 847 6.05 -25.89 0.85
CA LEU A 847 5.10 -26.92 1.31
C LEU A 847 5.45 -28.20 0.54
N LYS A 848 5.91 -29.23 1.25
CA LYS A 848 6.23 -30.55 0.72
C LYS A 848 5.38 -31.61 1.41
#